data_AF-A0A397S1Y3-F1
#
_entry.id   AF-A0A397S1Y3-F1
#
_cell.length_a   1.000
_cell.length_b   1.000
_cell.length_c   1.000
_cell.angle_alpha   90.00
_cell.angle_beta   90.00
_cell.angle_gamma   90.00
#
_symmetry.space_group_name_H-M   'P 1'
#
loop_
_entity.id
_entity.type
_entity.pdbx_description
1 polymer ?
#
loop_
_entity_poly.entity_id
_entity_poly.type
_entity_poly.pdbx_seq_one_letter_code
_entity_poly.pdbx_strand_id
1 'polypeptide(L)'
;MILFLEPYFEKKPWAGDKLKNIYDCPDSTGEAWIVSGYKNKSSRVKSGKYKGETLRHLWMKHPELFGDYTDKEFPLLIKIIDAKEDLSVQVHPNDNYALEQQNSLGKFECWYFLNQNEAKTCIAGIDALKRIDVKKYIDSGILQDKLIKRNVENGDLVVIEPGTVHALQAGSFVLEVQESSDITYRLYDYNRGRELHIEDSLNVICYNDQRNPIYPFQKSETFDSKYFTLNKVFVDGNTTYHTNSFIIAYVIDGTIIVNGETVNKGDTLIISKGENEINCSGIGRAIIIIPKEKEETRPKMRKVALITGIVTQDGSYLAEFLLNKGYEVHGLINSKSQLRTDKLDALVNDPNIYNIKLFFHIGDLTDTSSLNRLLEKVRPDEIYNLASQSHVDLSFELPEYTAQVNSLGTLRLLDAIKQNDLRTRLFNESSSQIFGENVNSDGYQDETTPVSPENPYATSKAYAHFIVQNYRRNYGIYAVNGILFNHTSPREDEDFVCKKVTTFVGQYAMGNGGKLYVGNLESERDWGYAPDYVEGMWLSLQQMNPDDYVFATGKTHSVKELIELSFMQIGIRITWVGEGLNVKGINEVTGDVIVEVDPTIYRFSDTSYLKGNPAKAMNKLGWIPKKQFSDLVKLMVKHEFQVLKR
;
A
#
# COMPACT_ATOMS: atom_id res chain seq x y z
N MET A 1 -34.44 -2.24 -3.71
CA MET A 1 -34.32 -3.67 -3.43
C MET A 1 -34.01 -3.83 -1.95
N ILE A 2 -34.65 -4.81 -1.29
CA ILE A 2 -34.35 -5.18 0.10
C ILE A 2 -33.46 -6.43 0.12
N LEU A 3 -32.36 -6.37 0.88
CA LEU A 3 -31.43 -7.48 1.12
C LEU A 3 -31.54 -7.91 2.57
N PHE A 4 -32.09 -9.08 2.84
CA PHE A 4 -32.08 -9.67 4.17
C PHE A 4 -30.73 -10.31 4.46
N LEU A 5 -30.14 -9.99 5.61
CA LEU A 5 -28.82 -10.48 5.99
C LEU A 5 -28.93 -11.60 7.03
N GLU A 6 -28.09 -12.63 6.87
CA GLU A 6 -27.76 -13.59 7.90
C GLU A 6 -26.41 -13.22 8.55
N PRO A 7 -26.31 -13.22 9.90
CA PRO A 7 -25.10 -12.80 10.60
C PRO A 7 -23.93 -13.77 10.42
N TYR A 8 -22.71 -13.26 10.59
CA TYR A 8 -21.55 -14.09 10.89
C TYR A 8 -21.39 -14.22 12.41
N PHE A 9 -21.24 -15.44 12.93
CA PHE A 9 -21.21 -15.70 14.39
C PHE A 9 -19.78 -15.93 14.90
N GLU A 10 -19.45 -15.30 16.03
CA GLU A 10 -18.14 -15.38 16.68
C GLU A 10 -18.28 -15.97 18.08
N LYS A 11 -17.53 -17.05 18.34
CA LYS A 11 -17.46 -17.68 19.65
C LYS A 11 -16.57 -16.88 20.59
N LYS A 12 -17.01 -16.63 21.81
CA LYS A 12 -16.26 -15.85 22.80
C LYS A 12 -16.29 -16.52 24.18
N PRO A 13 -15.22 -16.36 24.99
CA PRO A 13 -15.16 -16.97 26.33
C PRO A 13 -16.18 -16.38 27.30
N TRP A 14 -16.64 -15.14 27.06
CA TRP A 14 -17.59 -14.41 27.89
C TRP A 14 -19.04 -14.48 27.38
N ALA A 15 -19.31 -15.34 26.38
CA ALA A 15 -20.58 -15.39 25.68
C ALA A 15 -21.78 -15.68 26.61
N GLY A 16 -22.88 -14.96 26.38
CA GLY A 16 -24.20 -15.25 26.94
C GLY A 16 -25.02 -16.24 26.11
N ASP A 17 -26.28 -16.39 26.50
CA ASP A 17 -27.26 -17.29 25.87
C ASP A 17 -28.42 -16.53 25.18
N LYS A 18 -28.46 -15.19 25.25
CA LYS A 18 -29.53 -14.35 24.71
C LYS A 18 -29.56 -14.34 23.19
N LEU A 19 -28.40 -14.49 22.52
CA LEU A 19 -28.33 -14.56 21.05
C LEU A 19 -29.10 -15.76 20.48
N LYS A 20 -29.14 -16.89 21.20
CA LYS A 20 -29.87 -18.11 20.79
C LYS A 20 -31.39 -17.93 20.76
N ASN A 21 -31.90 -16.92 21.46
CA ASN A 21 -33.33 -16.58 21.44
C ASN A 21 -33.73 -15.82 20.18
N ILE A 22 -32.75 -15.38 19.38
CA ILE A 22 -32.95 -14.56 18.18
C ILE A 22 -32.43 -15.30 16.94
N TYR A 23 -31.31 -16.00 17.05
CA TYR A 23 -30.63 -16.66 15.94
C TYR A 23 -30.40 -18.14 16.21
N ASP A 24 -30.41 -18.93 15.14
CA ASP A 24 -29.87 -20.29 15.13
C ASP A 24 -28.34 -20.22 15.04
N CYS A 25 -27.69 -20.01 16.19
CA CYS A 25 -26.25 -19.81 16.28
C CYS A 25 -25.54 -20.90 17.09
N PRO A 26 -24.24 -21.16 16.84
CA PRO A 26 -23.47 -22.14 17.60
C PRO A 26 -23.41 -21.84 19.10
N ASP A 27 -23.18 -22.87 19.91
CA ASP A 27 -22.88 -22.69 21.33
C ASP A 27 -21.68 -21.76 21.57
N SER A 28 -21.76 -20.98 22.65
CA SER A 28 -20.76 -20.00 23.07
C SER A 28 -20.55 -18.85 22.07
N THR A 29 -21.55 -18.53 21.25
CA THR A 29 -21.54 -17.32 20.41
C THR A 29 -21.73 -16.08 21.28
N GLY A 30 -20.71 -15.21 21.32
CA GLY A 30 -20.77 -13.95 22.07
C GLY A 30 -21.03 -12.73 21.19
N GLU A 31 -20.74 -12.82 19.89
CA GLU A 31 -21.02 -11.76 18.93
C GLU A 31 -21.73 -12.33 17.69
N ALA A 32 -22.77 -11.63 17.25
CA ALA A 32 -23.38 -11.82 15.94
C ALA A 32 -23.08 -10.59 15.08
N TRP A 33 -22.26 -10.75 14.05
CA TRP A 33 -21.89 -9.69 13.12
C TRP A 33 -22.99 -9.59 12.06
N ILE A 34 -24.04 -8.84 12.40
CA ILE A 34 -25.29 -8.75 11.64
C ILE A 34 -25.11 -7.97 10.33
N VAL A 35 -24.13 -7.05 10.27
CA VAL A 35 -23.66 -6.41 9.03
C VAL A 35 -22.15 -6.40 9.02
N SER A 36 -21.55 -7.12 8.08
CA SER A 36 -20.10 -7.14 7.92
C SER A 36 -19.69 -7.36 6.47
N GLY A 37 -18.92 -6.42 5.92
CA GLY A 37 -18.13 -6.62 4.69
C GLY A 37 -16.69 -7.07 4.96
N TYR A 38 -16.36 -7.42 6.21
CA TYR A 38 -14.98 -7.57 6.67
C TYR A 38 -14.38 -8.94 6.29
N LYS A 39 -13.43 -8.93 5.35
CA LYS A 39 -12.61 -10.09 4.93
C LYS A 39 -13.42 -11.40 4.82
N ASN A 40 -13.07 -12.42 5.60
CA ASN A 40 -13.72 -13.73 5.67
C ASN A 40 -14.83 -13.83 6.74
N LYS A 41 -15.10 -12.75 7.46
CA LYS A 41 -16.12 -12.64 8.51
C LYS A 41 -17.31 -11.81 8.02
N SER A 42 -17.74 -12.04 6.78
CA SER A 42 -18.76 -11.24 6.12
C SER A 42 -20.16 -11.84 6.33
N SER A 43 -21.15 -10.99 6.61
CA SER A 43 -22.56 -11.38 6.61
C SER A 43 -23.00 -11.78 5.21
N ARG A 44 -24.03 -12.62 5.10
CA ARG A 44 -24.51 -13.15 3.82
C ARG A 44 -25.93 -12.74 3.55
N VAL A 45 -26.34 -12.80 2.30
CA VAL A 45 -27.73 -12.56 1.92
C VAL A 45 -28.55 -13.82 2.15
N LYS A 46 -29.59 -13.72 2.98
CA LYS A 46 -30.48 -14.81 3.41
C LYS A 46 -31.43 -15.28 2.30
N SER A 47 -31.89 -14.36 1.44
CA SER A 47 -32.97 -14.62 0.47
C SER A 47 -32.88 -13.76 -0.80
N GLY A 48 -33.71 -14.07 -1.79
CA GLY A 48 -33.80 -13.31 -3.03
C GLY A 48 -32.68 -13.57 -4.04
N LYS A 49 -32.50 -12.62 -4.97
CA LYS A 49 -31.60 -12.74 -6.13
C LYS A 49 -30.15 -13.07 -5.76
N TYR A 50 -29.66 -12.53 -4.63
CA TYR A 50 -28.27 -12.64 -4.20
C TYR A 50 -28.08 -13.65 -3.06
N LYS A 51 -29.04 -14.56 -2.82
CA LYS A 51 -28.98 -15.53 -1.72
C LYS A 51 -27.63 -16.27 -1.68
N GLY A 52 -27.01 -16.31 -0.49
CA GLY A 52 -25.72 -16.97 -0.23
C GLY A 52 -24.49 -16.11 -0.52
N GLU A 53 -24.64 -15.02 -1.29
CA GLU A 53 -23.56 -14.07 -1.54
C GLU A 53 -23.17 -13.33 -0.26
N THR A 54 -21.88 -13.03 -0.13
CA THR A 54 -21.38 -12.23 0.99
C THR A 54 -21.63 -10.75 0.74
N LEU A 55 -21.85 -9.98 1.81
CA LEU A 55 -21.98 -8.52 1.71
C LEU A 55 -20.72 -7.90 1.11
N ARG A 56 -19.54 -8.42 1.42
CA ARG A 56 -18.27 -8.02 0.80
C ARG A 56 -18.30 -8.21 -0.73
N HIS A 57 -18.78 -9.36 -1.20
CA HIS A 57 -18.89 -9.62 -2.63
C HIS A 57 -19.81 -8.63 -3.31
N LEU A 58 -21.00 -8.39 -2.73
CA LEU A 58 -21.94 -7.42 -3.27
C LEU A 58 -21.36 -6.01 -3.28
N TRP A 59 -20.69 -5.57 -2.22
CA TRP A 59 -20.05 -4.26 -2.16
C TRP A 59 -19.07 -4.04 -3.33
N MET A 60 -18.25 -5.05 -3.65
CA MET A 60 -17.24 -4.93 -4.70
C MET A 60 -17.78 -5.11 -6.12
N LYS A 61 -18.85 -5.91 -6.30
CA LYS A 61 -19.35 -6.31 -7.63
C LYS A 61 -20.63 -5.62 -8.04
N HIS A 62 -21.35 -5.09 -7.08
CA HIS A 62 -22.64 -4.43 -7.26
C HIS A 62 -22.69 -3.07 -6.54
N PRO A 63 -21.73 -2.15 -6.79
CA PRO A 63 -21.70 -0.84 -6.14
C PRO A 63 -22.98 -0.02 -6.40
N GLU A 64 -23.68 -0.26 -7.51
CA GLU A 64 -24.96 0.37 -7.84
C GLU A 64 -26.04 0.16 -6.78
N LEU A 65 -25.94 -0.89 -5.95
CA LEU A 65 -26.87 -1.14 -4.85
C LEU A 65 -26.68 -0.18 -3.68
N PHE A 66 -25.46 0.34 -3.51
CA PHE A 66 -25.04 1.13 -2.36
C PHE A 66 -24.80 2.61 -2.70
N GLY A 67 -24.69 2.96 -3.97
CA GLY A 67 -24.52 4.35 -4.42
C GLY A 67 -23.07 4.72 -4.73
N ASP A 68 -22.72 5.99 -4.52
CA ASP A 68 -21.49 6.58 -5.06
C ASP A 68 -20.28 6.42 -4.11
N TYR A 69 -20.31 5.39 -3.27
CA TYR A 69 -19.22 5.10 -2.35
C TYR A 69 -17.98 4.61 -3.11
N THR A 70 -16.84 5.26 -2.88
CA THR A 70 -15.58 4.96 -3.59
C THR A 70 -14.64 4.03 -2.81
N ASP A 71 -14.97 3.70 -1.55
CA ASP A 71 -14.15 2.84 -0.71
C ASP A 71 -14.18 1.37 -1.14
N LYS A 72 -13.02 0.72 -1.11
CA LYS A 72 -12.90 -0.73 -1.34
C LYS A 72 -13.56 -1.57 -0.24
N GLU A 73 -13.74 -0.99 0.94
CA GLU A 73 -14.25 -1.69 2.13
C GLU A 73 -15.61 -1.14 2.51
N PHE A 74 -16.52 -2.04 2.90
CA PHE A 74 -17.84 -1.66 3.35
C PHE A 74 -17.72 -0.74 4.58
N PRO A 75 -18.49 0.36 4.69
CA PRO A 75 -18.17 1.47 5.61
C PRO A 75 -18.30 1.11 7.08
N LEU A 76 -19.26 0.26 7.45
CA LEU A 76 -19.59 -0.06 8.84
C LEU A 76 -19.47 -1.55 9.15
N LEU A 77 -19.19 -1.84 10.41
CA LEU A 77 -19.37 -3.16 11.01
C LEU A 77 -20.41 -3.02 12.12
N ILE A 78 -21.43 -3.88 12.09
CA ILE A 78 -22.52 -3.83 13.09
C ILE A 78 -22.64 -5.21 13.72
N LYS A 79 -22.60 -5.23 15.06
CA LYS A 79 -22.60 -6.43 15.87
C LYS A 79 -23.71 -6.39 16.91
N ILE A 80 -24.23 -7.55 17.26
CA ILE A 80 -24.93 -7.74 18.54
C ILE A 80 -23.98 -8.48 19.46
N ILE A 81 -23.77 -7.91 20.64
CA ILE A 81 -22.87 -8.47 21.66
C ILE A 81 -23.72 -8.93 22.84
N ASP A 82 -23.49 -10.17 23.27
CA ASP A 82 -24.11 -10.77 24.45
C ASP A 82 -23.05 -11.20 25.46
N ALA A 83 -22.87 -10.36 26.47
CA ALA A 83 -21.84 -10.50 27.48
C ALA A 83 -22.41 -11.07 28.78
N LYS A 84 -22.04 -12.32 29.11
CA LYS A 84 -22.34 -12.92 30.42
C LYS A 84 -21.34 -12.50 31.49
N GLU A 85 -20.12 -12.17 31.09
CA GLU A 85 -19.02 -11.73 31.95
C GLU A 85 -18.47 -10.38 31.47
N ASP A 86 -17.66 -9.73 32.31
CA ASP A 86 -16.99 -8.48 31.93
C ASP A 86 -16.07 -8.70 30.71
N LEU A 87 -16.19 -7.85 29.69
CA LEU A 87 -15.29 -7.87 28.53
C LEU A 87 -13.95 -7.23 28.89
N SER A 88 -12.93 -7.55 28.09
CA SER A 88 -11.59 -6.97 28.27
C SER A 88 -11.64 -5.44 28.31
N VAL A 89 -10.80 -4.85 29.14
CA VAL A 89 -10.56 -3.41 29.10
C VAL A 89 -9.66 -3.11 27.92
N GLN A 90 -10.12 -2.21 27.06
CA GLN A 90 -9.45 -1.93 25.79
C GLN A 90 -9.54 -0.45 25.41
N VAL A 91 -8.79 -0.08 24.38
CA VAL A 91 -8.77 1.25 23.78
C VAL A 91 -8.51 1.10 22.28
N HIS A 92 -9.05 2.04 21.50
CA HIS A 92 -8.96 2.02 20.05
C HIS A 92 -8.15 3.20 19.49
N PRO A 93 -7.31 2.99 18.47
CA PRO A 93 -6.58 4.06 17.79
C PRO A 93 -7.48 4.92 16.89
N ASN A 94 -7.02 6.14 16.61
CA ASN A 94 -7.52 6.94 15.49
C ASN A 94 -6.95 6.45 14.15
N ASP A 95 -7.44 6.99 13.03
CA ASP A 95 -7.00 6.58 11.69
C ASP A 95 -5.50 6.77 11.45
N ASN A 96 -4.91 7.89 11.90
CA ASN A 96 -3.50 8.18 11.66
C ASN A 96 -2.61 7.12 12.33
N TYR A 97 -2.86 6.84 13.62
CA TYR A 97 -2.11 5.84 14.35
C TYR A 97 -2.32 4.44 13.78
N ALA A 98 -3.58 4.07 13.48
CA ALA A 98 -3.90 2.76 12.95
C ALA A 98 -3.25 2.49 11.59
N LEU A 99 -3.14 3.51 10.74
CA LEU A 99 -2.49 3.38 9.45
C LEU A 99 -0.98 3.26 9.56
N GLU A 100 -0.34 4.09 10.38
CA GLU A 100 1.10 4.03 10.60
C GLU A 100 1.55 2.68 11.16
N GLN A 101 0.80 2.12 12.11
CA GLN A 101 1.20 0.90 12.80
C GLN A 101 0.75 -0.39 12.10
N GLN A 102 -0.46 -0.40 11.55
CA GLN A 102 -1.10 -1.64 11.09
C GLN A 102 -1.75 -1.53 9.71
N ASN A 103 -1.59 -0.38 9.03
CA ASN A 103 -2.23 -0.13 7.73
C ASN A 103 -3.74 -0.41 7.79
N SER A 104 -4.37 0.03 8.87
CA SER A 104 -5.80 -0.12 9.15
C SER A 104 -6.42 1.24 9.42
N LEU A 105 -7.73 1.35 9.24
CA LEU A 105 -8.48 2.47 9.80
C LEU A 105 -8.57 2.33 11.32
N GLY A 106 -8.70 3.48 11.98
CA GLY A 106 -9.01 3.56 13.39
C GLY A 106 -10.39 3.00 13.68
N LYS A 107 -10.83 3.13 14.93
CA LYS A 107 -12.11 2.57 15.35
C LYS A 107 -12.85 3.52 16.27
N PHE A 108 -13.85 4.17 15.71
CA PHE A 108 -14.99 4.72 16.43
C PHE A 108 -16.09 3.66 16.58
N GLU A 109 -16.74 3.63 17.73
CA GLU A 109 -17.86 2.72 17.99
C GLU A 109 -18.93 3.36 18.88
N CYS A 110 -20.16 2.87 18.76
CA CYS A 110 -21.29 3.24 19.61
C CYS A 110 -22.02 1.99 20.08
N TRP A 111 -22.42 1.95 21.35
CA TRP A 111 -23.21 0.87 21.93
C TRP A 111 -24.63 1.33 22.23
N TYR A 112 -25.60 0.72 21.55
CA TYR A 112 -27.02 0.89 21.88
C TYR A 112 -27.49 -0.27 22.77
N PHE A 113 -27.89 0.04 24.01
CA PHE A 113 -28.30 -0.95 25.00
C PHE A 113 -29.72 -1.46 24.73
N LEU A 114 -29.89 -2.75 24.47
CA LEU A 114 -31.17 -3.35 24.06
C LEU A 114 -32.06 -3.69 25.27
N ASN A 115 -33.35 -3.95 25.03
CA ASN A 115 -34.34 -4.21 26.10
C ASN A 115 -34.02 -5.38 27.04
N GLN A 116 -33.12 -6.30 26.65
CA GLN A 116 -32.69 -7.46 27.45
C GLN A 116 -31.37 -7.20 28.19
N ASN A 117 -30.89 -5.96 28.19
CA ASN A 117 -29.69 -5.60 28.92
C ASN A 117 -29.95 -5.63 30.43
N GLU A 118 -29.04 -6.30 31.15
CA GLU A 118 -29.06 -6.45 32.61
C GLU A 118 -27.94 -5.65 33.27
N ALA A 119 -26.92 -5.27 32.50
CA ALA A 119 -25.82 -4.44 33.00
C ALA A 119 -26.34 -3.08 33.45
N LYS A 120 -25.91 -2.65 34.64
CA LYS A 120 -26.21 -1.33 35.21
C LYS A 120 -25.17 -0.28 34.87
N THR A 121 -23.99 -0.74 34.48
CA THR A 121 -22.84 0.12 34.18
C THR A 121 -22.05 -0.41 33.00
N CYS A 122 -21.33 0.50 32.34
CA CYS A 122 -20.23 0.17 31.43
C CYS A 122 -18.96 0.93 31.87
N ILE A 123 -17.81 0.54 31.33
CA ILE A 123 -16.57 1.30 31.47
C ILE A 123 -16.43 2.22 30.26
N ALA A 124 -16.29 3.53 30.52
CA ALA A 124 -15.94 4.51 29.51
C ALA A 124 -15.19 5.68 30.15
N GLY A 125 -13.85 5.61 30.03
CA GLY A 125 -12.87 6.51 30.61
C GLY A 125 -11.94 5.84 31.62
N ILE A 126 -10.83 6.52 31.91
CA ILE A 126 -9.86 6.14 32.95
C ILE A 126 -9.43 7.41 33.71
N ASP A 127 -9.32 7.31 35.04
CA ASP A 127 -8.86 8.38 35.92
C ASP A 127 -7.32 8.50 35.87
N ALA A 128 -6.82 9.03 34.75
CA ALA A 128 -5.40 9.24 34.50
C ALA A 128 -5.14 10.52 33.71
N LEU A 129 -4.12 11.27 34.14
CA LEU A 129 -3.71 12.52 33.47
C LEU A 129 -2.58 12.31 32.48
N LYS A 130 -1.77 11.26 32.66
CA LYS A 130 -0.60 10.98 31.82
C LYS A 130 -0.39 9.48 31.64
N ARG A 131 0.34 9.15 30.57
CA ARG A 131 0.81 7.78 30.24
C ARG A 131 1.45 7.06 31.41
N ILE A 132 2.29 7.76 32.17
CA ILE A 132 3.00 7.16 33.31
C ILE A 132 2.06 6.72 34.43
N ASP A 133 0.89 7.34 34.57
CA ASP A 133 -0.07 7.01 35.62
C ASP A 133 -0.73 5.66 35.31
N VAL A 134 -1.21 5.48 34.07
CA VAL A 134 -1.80 4.21 33.62
C VAL A 134 -0.79 3.07 33.70
N LYS A 135 0.47 3.32 33.33
CA LYS A 135 1.54 2.33 33.46
C LYS A 135 1.73 1.90 34.92
N LYS A 136 1.77 2.85 35.87
CA LYS A 136 1.84 2.55 37.30
C LYS A 136 0.62 1.76 37.78
N TYR A 137 -0.58 2.07 37.31
CA TYR A 137 -1.79 1.35 37.69
C TYR A 137 -1.76 -0.11 37.25
N ILE A 138 -1.23 -0.39 36.06
CA ILE A 138 -1.02 -1.75 35.56
C ILE A 138 0.04 -2.46 36.41
N ASP A 139 1.20 -1.85 36.60
CA ASP A 139 2.34 -2.48 37.30
C ASP A 139 2.03 -2.74 38.79
N SER A 140 1.15 -1.94 39.40
CA SER A 140 0.69 -2.13 40.79
C SER A 140 -0.61 -2.93 40.92
N GLY A 141 -1.21 -3.38 39.81
CA GLY A 141 -2.41 -4.23 39.81
C GLY A 141 -3.72 -3.52 40.19
N ILE A 142 -3.75 -2.18 40.17
CA ILE A 142 -4.92 -1.37 40.58
C ILE A 142 -5.67 -0.74 39.40
N LEU A 143 -5.38 -1.13 38.16
CA LEU A 143 -5.98 -0.54 36.95
C LEU A 143 -7.52 -0.47 37.04
N GLN A 144 -8.16 -1.54 37.52
CA GLN A 144 -9.63 -1.64 37.61
C GLN A 144 -10.24 -0.57 38.52
N ASP A 145 -9.54 -0.20 39.59
CA ASP A 145 -9.98 0.83 40.55
C ASP A 145 -9.94 2.24 39.96
N LYS A 146 -9.25 2.40 38.82
CA LYS A 146 -9.07 3.66 38.09
C LYS A 146 -9.95 3.78 36.85
N LEU A 147 -10.74 2.75 36.54
CA LEU A 147 -11.67 2.79 35.43
C LEU A 147 -12.92 3.59 35.79
N ILE A 148 -13.39 4.43 34.86
CA ILE A 148 -14.57 5.25 35.07
C ILE A 148 -15.81 4.43 34.70
N LYS A 149 -16.58 4.02 35.71
CA LYS A 149 -17.88 3.38 35.54
C LYS A 149 -18.95 4.42 35.20
N ARG A 150 -19.74 4.14 34.18
CA ARG A 150 -20.86 4.97 33.70
C ARG A 150 -22.15 4.18 33.84
N ASN A 151 -23.18 4.80 34.42
CA ASN A 151 -24.50 4.17 34.53
C ASN A 151 -25.15 4.10 33.15
N VAL A 152 -25.82 2.99 32.86
CA VAL A 152 -26.51 2.75 31.59
C VAL A 152 -27.89 2.16 31.83
N GLU A 153 -28.83 2.51 30.96
CA GLU A 153 -30.18 2.00 30.90
C GLU A 153 -30.51 1.45 29.51
N ASN A 154 -31.59 0.69 29.41
CA ASN A 154 -32.07 0.21 28.12
C ASN A 154 -32.45 1.39 27.23
N GLY A 155 -31.95 1.42 26.00
CA GLY A 155 -32.14 2.50 25.04
C GLY A 155 -31.09 3.60 25.11
N ASP A 156 -30.13 3.54 26.04
CA ASP A 156 -28.98 4.45 26.03
C ASP A 156 -28.04 4.16 24.87
N LEU A 157 -27.39 5.22 24.38
CA LEU A 157 -26.33 5.15 23.39
C LEU A 157 -25.03 5.64 24.03
N VAL A 158 -24.03 4.77 24.12
CA VAL A 158 -22.69 5.12 24.62
C VAL A 158 -21.76 5.26 23.43
N VAL A 159 -21.19 6.45 23.25
CA VAL A 159 -20.29 6.81 22.16
C VAL A 159 -18.85 6.65 22.63
N ILE A 160 -18.08 5.84 21.92
CA ILE A 160 -16.68 5.54 22.20
C ILE A 160 -15.83 6.13 21.08
N GLU A 161 -15.28 7.31 21.37
CA GLU A 161 -14.30 7.95 20.49
C GLU A 161 -12.95 7.24 20.57
N PRO A 162 -12.14 7.24 19.49
CA PRO A 162 -10.76 6.81 19.53
C PRO A 162 -9.99 7.41 20.72
N GLY A 163 -9.19 6.58 21.38
CA GLY A 163 -8.42 6.90 22.57
C GLY A 163 -9.19 6.80 23.90
N THR A 164 -10.49 6.48 23.87
CA THR A 164 -11.28 6.24 25.09
C THR A 164 -11.01 4.83 25.62
N VAL A 165 -10.58 4.69 26.89
CA VAL A 165 -10.50 3.39 27.57
C VAL A 165 -11.91 2.91 27.89
N HIS A 166 -12.29 1.70 27.49
CA HIS A 166 -13.67 1.23 27.61
C HIS A 166 -13.78 -0.29 27.76
N ALA A 167 -14.94 -0.75 28.23
CA ALA A 167 -15.33 -2.16 28.31
C ALA A 167 -16.84 -2.29 28.57
N LEU A 168 -17.49 -3.26 27.93
CA LEU A 168 -18.81 -3.73 28.34
C LEU A 168 -18.68 -4.61 29.60
N GLN A 169 -19.69 -4.55 30.46
CA GLN A 169 -19.73 -5.33 31.70
C GLN A 169 -20.70 -6.52 31.61
N ALA A 170 -20.55 -7.46 32.55
CA ALA A 170 -21.42 -8.61 32.67
C ALA A 170 -22.91 -8.24 32.63
N GLY A 171 -23.69 -8.98 31.84
CA GLY A 171 -25.10 -8.71 31.58
C GLY A 171 -25.38 -7.77 30.41
N SER A 172 -24.34 -7.23 29.74
CA SER A 172 -24.51 -6.32 28.60
C SER A 172 -25.10 -7.04 27.40
N PHE A 173 -26.17 -6.47 26.84
CA PHE A 173 -26.75 -6.91 25.56
C PHE A 173 -26.95 -5.70 24.66
N VAL A 174 -26.06 -5.53 23.68
CA VAL A 174 -25.95 -4.27 22.92
C VAL A 174 -25.91 -4.50 21.42
N LEU A 175 -26.42 -3.52 20.69
CA LEU A 175 -26.13 -3.32 19.27
C LEU A 175 -24.93 -2.37 19.17
N GLU A 176 -23.79 -2.88 18.73
CA GLU A 176 -22.57 -2.12 18.49
C GLU A 176 -22.53 -1.69 17.01
N VAL A 177 -22.50 -0.37 16.77
CA VAL A 177 -22.29 0.22 15.46
C VAL A 177 -20.90 0.84 15.45
N GLN A 178 -20.04 0.35 14.58
CA GLN A 178 -18.66 0.80 14.49
C GLN A 178 -18.22 0.99 13.05
N GLU A 179 -17.12 1.69 12.88
CA GLU A 179 -16.39 1.67 11.62
C GLU A 179 -15.98 0.23 11.26
N SER A 180 -15.76 -0.05 9.98
CA SER A 180 -15.34 -1.37 9.50
C SER A 180 -13.88 -1.69 9.83
N SER A 181 -13.59 -1.81 11.14
CA SER A 181 -12.28 -2.03 11.72
C SER A 181 -12.38 -2.99 12.92
N ASP A 182 -11.54 -4.04 12.94
CA ASP A 182 -11.50 -5.01 14.05
C ASP A 182 -10.28 -4.81 14.96
N ILE A 183 -9.64 -3.64 14.87
CA ILE A 183 -8.44 -3.31 15.66
C ILE A 183 -8.80 -3.10 17.14
N THR A 184 -8.06 -3.75 18.03
CA THR A 184 -8.32 -3.71 19.48
C THR A 184 -7.02 -3.75 20.26
N TYR A 185 -6.72 -2.71 21.06
CA TYR A 185 -5.60 -2.72 21.98
C TYR A 185 -6.09 -2.98 23.40
N ARG A 186 -5.61 -4.07 23.98
CA ARG A 186 -6.15 -4.64 25.21
C ARG A 186 -5.26 -4.29 26.39
N LEU A 187 -5.82 -3.63 27.39
CA LEU A 187 -5.15 -3.26 28.63
C LEU A 187 -5.28 -4.35 29.70
N TYR A 188 -6.43 -5.03 29.76
CA TYR A 188 -6.70 -6.02 30.80
C TYR A 188 -7.71 -7.06 30.34
N ASP A 189 -7.53 -8.31 30.77
CA ASP A 189 -8.35 -9.44 30.30
C ASP A 189 -8.87 -10.40 31.37
N TYR A 190 -8.87 -10.00 32.65
CA TYR A 190 -9.35 -10.88 33.74
C TYR A 190 -8.68 -12.26 33.75
N ASN A 191 -7.39 -12.33 33.39
CA ASN A 191 -6.60 -13.56 33.32
C ASN A 191 -7.11 -14.65 32.36
N ARG A 192 -7.87 -14.29 31.32
CA ARG A 192 -8.33 -15.25 30.29
C ARG A 192 -7.27 -15.62 29.25
N GLY A 193 -6.02 -15.16 29.43
CA GLY A 193 -4.88 -15.56 28.61
C GLY A 193 -4.83 -14.97 27.20
N ARG A 194 -5.66 -13.99 26.87
CA ARG A 194 -5.54 -13.27 25.58
C ARG A 194 -4.42 -12.25 25.64
N GLU A 195 -3.85 -11.96 24.46
CA GLU A 195 -2.79 -10.98 24.28
C GLU A 195 -3.19 -9.60 24.82
N LEU A 196 -2.26 -8.98 25.54
CA LEU A 196 -2.35 -7.61 26.03
C LEU A 196 -1.45 -6.72 25.18
N HIS A 197 -1.94 -5.56 24.80
CA HIS A 197 -1.29 -4.62 23.90
C HIS A 197 -0.88 -3.36 24.70
N ILE A 198 -0.12 -3.55 25.79
CA ILE A 198 0.06 -2.49 26.80
C ILE A 198 0.69 -1.24 26.20
N GLU A 199 1.77 -1.37 25.43
CA GLU A 199 2.46 -0.22 24.84
C GLU A 199 1.59 0.50 23.80
N ASP A 200 0.94 -0.25 22.90
CA ASP A 200 0.03 0.31 21.90
C ASP A 200 -1.16 1.03 22.55
N SER A 201 -1.75 0.41 23.58
CA SER A 201 -2.81 1.03 24.37
C SER A 201 -2.35 2.35 24.98
N LEU A 202 -1.18 2.37 25.64
CA LEU A 202 -0.63 3.58 26.26
C LEU A 202 -0.35 4.70 25.25
N ASN A 203 -0.05 4.37 23.99
CA ASN A 203 0.24 5.34 22.94
C ASN A 203 -1.02 5.99 22.36
N VAL A 204 -2.19 5.35 22.48
CA VAL A 204 -3.42 5.84 21.85
C VAL A 204 -4.42 6.44 22.83
N ILE A 205 -4.26 6.21 24.14
CA ILE A 205 -5.16 6.77 25.15
C ILE A 205 -5.16 8.30 25.07
N CYS A 206 -6.35 8.88 24.97
CA CYS A 206 -6.56 10.31 25.17
C CYS A 206 -6.55 10.59 26.68
N TYR A 207 -5.41 11.01 27.21
CA TYR A 207 -5.30 11.39 28.62
C TYR A 207 -6.02 12.71 28.90
N ASN A 208 -6.54 12.85 30.14
CA ASN A 208 -7.34 14.00 30.55
C ASN A 208 -8.60 14.22 29.68
N ASP A 209 -9.21 13.12 29.22
CA ASP A 209 -10.44 13.17 28.46
C ASP A 209 -11.65 13.44 29.38
N GLN A 210 -12.25 14.62 29.21
CA GLN A 210 -13.43 15.08 29.97
C GLN A 210 -14.75 14.81 29.22
N ARG A 211 -14.71 14.16 28.05
CA ARG A 211 -15.92 13.87 27.26
C ARG A 211 -16.89 13.00 28.06
N ASN A 212 -18.19 13.31 27.95
CA ASN A 212 -19.24 12.41 28.44
C ASN A 212 -19.65 11.48 27.29
N PRO A 213 -19.37 10.16 27.40
CA PRO A 213 -19.68 9.21 26.34
C PRO A 213 -21.16 8.85 26.29
N ILE A 214 -21.97 9.17 27.31
CA ILE A 214 -23.40 8.86 27.29
C ILE A 214 -24.15 9.92 26.46
N TYR A 215 -24.69 9.49 25.33
CA TYR A 215 -25.65 10.26 24.54
C TYR A 215 -27.07 9.90 24.99
N PRO A 216 -27.94 10.88 25.35
CA PRO A 216 -29.27 10.62 25.87
C PRO A 216 -30.27 10.19 24.77
N PHE A 217 -30.00 9.06 24.12
CA PHE A 217 -30.76 8.56 22.98
C PHE A 217 -32.17 8.06 23.34
N GLN A 218 -32.44 7.85 24.63
CA GLN A 218 -33.82 7.66 25.08
C GLN A 218 -34.69 8.90 24.80
N LYS A 219 -34.10 10.11 24.89
CA LYS A 219 -34.78 11.41 24.74
C LYS A 219 -34.63 12.03 23.35
N SER A 220 -33.77 11.46 22.49
CA SER A 220 -33.57 11.86 21.10
C SER A 220 -34.04 10.75 20.16
N GLU A 221 -34.44 11.10 18.95
CA GLU A 221 -34.78 10.12 17.91
C GLU A 221 -33.60 9.87 16.96
N THR A 222 -32.63 10.78 16.92
CA THR A 222 -31.50 10.75 16.00
C THR A 222 -30.17 11.00 16.71
N PHE A 223 -29.15 10.24 16.35
CA PHE A 223 -27.75 10.47 16.66
C PHE A 223 -26.98 10.65 15.35
N ASP A 224 -26.16 11.69 15.27
CA ASP A 224 -25.37 11.96 14.07
C ASP A 224 -23.88 12.04 14.42
N SER A 225 -23.08 11.31 13.67
CA SER A 225 -21.60 11.32 13.75
C SER A 225 -21.01 11.61 12.38
N LYS A 226 -19.69 11.77 12.29
CA LYS A 226 -19.03 11.88 10.98
C LYS A 226 -19.06 10.59 10.16
N TYR A 227 -19.38 9.44 10.76
CA TYR A 227 -19.31 8.12 10.13
C TYR A 227 -20.67 7.58 9.69
N PHE A 228 -21.72 7.89 10.46
CA PHE A 228 -23.07 7.42 10.22
C PHE A 228 -24.08 8.26 11.00
N THR A 229 -25.33 8.19 10.56
CA THR A 229 -26.52 8.66 11.30
C THR A 229 -27.28 7.44 11.80
N LEU A 230 -27.75 7.49 13.06
CA LEU A 230 -28.54 6.43 13.70
C LEU A 230 -29.89 7.02 14.12
N ASN A 231 -30.98 6.42 13.62
CA ASN A 231 -32.35 6.82 13.92
C ASN A 231 -33.10 5.70 14.66
N LYS A 232 -33.81 6.06 15.72
CA LYS A 232 -34.73 5.18 16.42
C LYS A 232 -36.11 5.36 15.82
N VAL A 233 -36.68 4.27 15.31
CA VAL A 233 -37.96 4.28 14.63
C VAL A 233 -38.97 3.45 15.39
N PHE A 234 -40.15 4.04 15.60
CA PHE A 234 -41.34 3.34 16.06
C PHE A 234 -42.37 3.34 14.93
N VAL A 235 -42.80 2.14 14.52
CA VAL A 235 -43.86 1.97 13.53
C VAL A 235 -45.14 1.62 14.29
N ASP A 236 -46.18 2.43 14.10
CA ASP A 236 -47.53 2.20 14.60
C ASP A 236 -48.53 2.65 13.52
N GLY A 237 -49.09 1.69 12.78
CA GLY A 237 -49.93 1.96 11.62
C GLY A 237 -49.12 2.01 10.32
N ASN A 238 -49.33 3.02 9.47
CA ASN A 238 -48.63 3.19 8.19
C ASN A 238 -47.75 4.45 8.23
N THR A 239 -46.49 4.35 7.81
CA THR A 239 -45.55 5.48 7.73
C THR A 239 -44.63 5.33 6.52
N THR A 240 -44.26 6.45 5.91
CA THR A 240 -43.35 6.48 4.77
C THR A 240 -42.07 7.23 5.13
N TYR A 241 -40.92 6.66 4.77
CA TYR A 241 -39.60 7.25 4.95
C TYR A 241 -38.95 7.56 3.60
N HIS A 242 -38.22 8.66 3.52
CA HIS A 242 -37.48 9.05 2.34
C HIS A 242 -35.97 9.06 2.62
N THR A 243 -35.18 8.58 1.67
CA THR A 243 -33.72 8.54 1.76
C THR A 243 -33.11 8.71 0.37
N ASN A 244 -31.93 9.34 0.31
CA ASN A 244 -31.11 9.43 -0.91
C ASN A 244 -29.88 8.51 -0.86
N SER A 245 -29.76 7.72 0.21
CA SER A 245 -28.66 6.79 0.47
C SER A 245 -29.24 5.40 0.75
N PHE A 246 -28.42 4.36 0.59
CA PHE A 246 -28.82 3.05 1.11
C PHE A 246 -28.92 3.11 2.62
N ILE A 247 -29.84 2.32 3.19
CA ILE A 247 -30.04 2.26 4.64
C ILE A 247 -29.85 0.84 5.15
N ILE A 248 -29.40 0.75 6.39
CA ILE A 248 -29.32 -0.49 7.15
C ILE A 248 -30.39 -0.41 8.24
N ALA A 249 -31.20 -1.45 8.41
CA ALA A 249 -32.18 -1.51 9.48
C ALA A 249 -32.05 -2.80 10.29
N TYR A 250 -32.17 -2.67 11.61
CA TYR A 250 -32.24 -3.77 12.57
C TYR A 250 -33.55 -3.68 13.36
N VAL A 251 -34.36 -4.74 13.35
CA VAL A 251 -35.64 -4.76 14.06
C VAL A 251 -35.45 -5.24 15.50
N ILE A 252 -35.70 -4.34 16.45
CA ILE A 252 -35.55 -4.57 17.89
C ILE A 252 -36.66 -5.49 18.42
N ASP A 253 -37.90 -5.22 18.01
CA ASP A 253 -39.09 -5.99 18.36
C ASP A 253 -40.29 -5.65 17.46
N GLY A 254 -41.34 -6.48 17.60
CA GLY A 254 -42.56 -6.39 16.82
C GLY A 254 -42.44 -7.07 15.45
N THR A 255 -43.45 -6.81 14.62
CA THR A 255 -43.53 -7.28 13.24
C THR A 255 -43.91 -6.08 12.38
N ILE A 256 -43.03 -5.74 11.44
CA ILE A 256 -43.13 -4.58 10.56
C ILE A 256 -43.19 -5.10 9.13
N ILE A 257 -44.00 -4.49 8.28
CA ILE A 257 -44.00 -4.73 6.84
C ILE A 257 -43.23 -3.59 6.18
N VAL A 258 -42.18 -3.89 5.44
CA VAL A 258 -41.34 -2.91 4.73
C VAL A 258 -41.44 -3.18 3.24
N ASN A 259 -42.02 -2.24 2.48
CA ASN A 259 -42.29 -2.37 1.04
C ASN A 259 -42.98 -3.70 0.65
N GLY A 260 -43.89 -4.18 1.51
CA GLY A 260 -44.64 -5.42 1.31
C GLY A 260 -43.97 -6.69 1.87
N GLU A 261 -42.72 -6.61 2.31
CA GLU A 261 -41.99 -7.74 2.92
C GLU A 261 -42.18 -7.74 4.44
N THR A 262 -42.49 -8.89 5.04
CA THR A 262 -42.62 -9.01 6.49
C THR A 262 -41.25 -9.13 7.16
N VAL A 263 -41.00 -8.27 8.14
CA VAL A 263 -39.74 -8.19 8.89
C VAL A 263 -40.04 -8.39 10.37
N ASN A 264 -39.30 -9.27 11.04
CA ASN A 264 -39.52 -9.64 12.43
C ASN A 264 -38.35 -9.23 13.32
N LYS A 265 -38.58 -9.25 14.63
CA LYS A 265 -37.52 -9.12 15.65
C LYS A 265 -36.26 -9.91 15.28
N GLY A 266 -35.11 -9.22 15.27
CA GLY A 266 -33.80 -9.82 15.00
C GLY A 266 -33.39 -9.80 13.52
N ASP A 267 -34.32 -9.55 12.60
CA ASP A 267 -33.98 -9.40 11.19
C ASP A 267 -33.14 -8.14 10.97
N THR A 268 -32.13 -8.29 10.11
CA THR A 268 -31.28 -7.21 9.63
C THR A 268 -31.42 -7.11 8.12
N LEU A 269 -31.63 -5.90 7.61
CA LEU A 269 -31.84 -5.68 6.19
C LEU A 269 -31.10 -4.45 5.69
N ILE A 270 -30.72 -4.50 4.41
CA ILE A 270 -30.22 -3.35 3.65
C ILE A 270 -31.27 -2.98 2.61
N ILE A 271 -31.65 -1.71 2.57
CA ILE A 271 -32.46 -1.14 1.48
C ILE A 271 -31.52 -0.37 0.56
N SER A 272 -31.43 -0.81 -0.69
CA SER A 272 -30.53 -0.24 -1.70
C SER A 272 -30.89 1.21 -2.04
N LYS A 273 -29.90 2.02 -2.46
CA LYS A 273 -30.08 3.45 -2.82
C LYS A 273 -31.21 3.73 -3.82
N GLY A 274 -31.53 2.79 -4.71
CA GLY A 274 -32.59 2.96 -5.72
C GLY A 274 -34.03 3.02 -5.19
N GLU A 275 -34.26 2.83 -3.89
CA GLU A 275 -35.58 3.00 -3.26
C GLU A 275 -35.60 4.29 -2.43
N ASN A 276 -36.08 5.37 -3.04
CA ASN A 276 -36.18 6.69 -2.39
C ASN A 276 -37.39 6.83 -1.46
N GLU A 277 -38.27 5.83 -1.45
CA GLU A 277 -39.48 5.79 -0.65
C GLU A 277 -39.63 4.40 -0.02
N ILE A 278 -39.71 4.37 1.30
CA ILE A 278 -39.80 3.16 2.11
C ILE A 278 -41.11 3.22 2.88
N ASN A 279 -42.04 2.36 2.47
CA ASN A 279 -43.34 2.23 3.09
C ASN A 279 -43.28 1.18 4.19
N CYS A 280 -43.49 1.62 5.42
CA CYS A 280 -43.51 0.79 6.61
C CYS A 280 -44.94 0.69 7.16
N SER A 281 -45.35 -0.51 7.54
CA SER A 281 -46.59 -0.70 8.30
C SER A 281 -46.48 -1.74 9.41
N GLY A 282 -47.47 -1.80 10.29
CA GLY A 282 -47.51 -2.75 11.40
C GLY A 282 -47.19 -2.09 12.74
N ILE A 283 -46.65 -2.89 13.67
CA ILE A 283 -46.32 -2.43 15.03
C ILE A 283 -44.95 -2.99 15.43
N GLY A 284 -43.98 -2.12 15.65
CA GLY A 284 -42.64 -2.54 16.07
C GLY A 284 -41.63 -1.41 16.20
N ARG A 285 -40.42 -1.75 16.67
CA ARG A 285 -39.29 -0.84 16.85
C ARG A 285 -38.10 -1.27 16.02
N ALA A 286 -37.43 -0.32 15.39
CA ALA A 286 -36.23 -0.56 14.61
C ALA A 286 -35.17 0.53 14.85
N ILE A 287 -33.91 0.16 14.65
CA ILE A 287 -32.80 1.11 14.48
C ILE A 287 -32.50 1.19 12.99
N ILE A 288 -32.53 2.40 12.43
CA ILE A 288 -32.07 2.70 11.08
C ILE A 288 -30.68 3.34 11.16
N ILE A 289 -29.74 2.82 10.39
CA ILE A 289 -28.36 3.32 10.31
C ILE A 289 -28.13 3.73 8.86
N ILE A 290 -27.69 4.98 8.68
CA ILE A 290 -27.34 5.55 7.38
C ILE A 290 -25.84 5.79 7.40
N PRO A 291 -25.05 4.96 6.68
CA PRO A 291 -23.63 5.21 6.54
C PRO A 291 -23.38 6.57 5.86
N LYS A 292 -22.29 7.24 6.23
CA LYS A 292 -21.82 8.43 5.53
C LYS A 292 -20.68 8.05 4.60
N GLU A 293 -20.58 8.76 3.48
CA GLU A 293 -19.43 8.67 2.60
C GLU A 293 -18.17 9.08 3.36
N LYS A 294 -17.06 8.42 3.05
CA LYS A 294 -15.78 8.74 3.66
C LYS A 294 -15.33 10.12 3.21
N GLU A 295 -15.02 10.98 4.18
CA GLU A 295 -14.41 12.28 3.90
C GLU A 295 -13.12 12.12 3.08
N GLU A 296 -12.93 12.94 2.03
CA GLU A 296 -11.75 12.86 1.16
C GLU A 296 -10.42 13.00 1.92
N THR A 297 -10.43 13.69 3.06
CA THR A 297 -9.28 13.89 3.93
C THR A 297 -8.87 12.64 4.69
N ARG A 298 -9.74 11.61 4.72
CA ARG A 298 -9.50 10.39 5.49
C ARG A 298 -8.55 9.44 4.75
N PRO A 299 -7.47 8.98 5.40
CA PRO A 299 -6.41 8.23 4.72
C PRO A 299 -6.82 6.78 4.32
N LYS A 300 -6.13 6.19 3.33
CA LYS A 300 -6.44 4.85 2.74
C LYS A 300 -5.69 3.71 3.43
N MET A 301 -6.34 2.55 3.62
CA MET A 301 -5.78 1.36 4.30
C MET A 301 -4.71 0.58 3.56
N ARG A 302 -4.52 0.77 2.26
CA ARG A 302 -3.37 0.24 1.52
C ARG A 302 -3.08 1.22 0.41
N LYS A 303 -1.88 1.78 0.41
CA LYS A 303 -1.41 2.49 -0.77
C LYS A 303 -1.26 1.49 -1.90
N VAL A 304 -1.82 1.84 -3.05
CA VAL A 304 -1.75 1.03 -4.27
C VAL A 304 -0.64 1.60 -5.15
N ALA A 305 0.37 0.80 -5.45
CA ALA A 305 1.42 1.16 -6.39
C ALA A 305 1.25 0.40 -7.72
N LEU A 306 1.42 1.09 -8.83
CA LEU A 306 1.57 0.47 -10.15
C LEU A 306 3.00 0.69 -10.64
N ILE A 307 3.71 -0.39 -10.94
CA ILE A 307 5.08 -0.38 -11.45
C ILE A 307 5.04 -0.82 -12.92
N THR A 308 5.45 0.07 -13.83
CA THR A 308 5.78 -0.34 -15.20
C THR A 308 7.21 -0.85 -15.23
N GLY A 309 7.49 -1.92 -15.99
CA GLY A 309 8.82 -2.53 -15.99
C GLY A 309 9.11 -3.31 -14.70
N ILE A 310 8.09 -3.90 -14.06
CA ILE A 310 8.26 -4.60 -12.77
C ILE A 310 9.27 -5.76 -12.82
N VAL A 311 9.50 -6.34 -14.00
CA VAL A 311 10.44 -7.45 -14.23
C VAL A 311 11.89 -7.00 -14.46
N THR A 312 12.16 -5.69 -14.50
CA THR A 312 13.52 -5.16 -14.60
C THR A 312 14.24 -5.28 -13.24
N GLN A 313 15.54 -4.97 -13.23
CA GLN A 313 16.31 -4.87 -11.99
C GLN A 313 15.57 -4.00 -10.96
N ASP A 314 15.31 -2.76 -11.33
CA ASP A 314 14.76 -1.74 -10.46
C ASP A 314 13.31 -2.04 -10.07
N GLY A 315 12.50 -2.47 -11.04
CA GLY A 315 11.14 -2.91 -10.79
C GLY A 315 11.06 -4.05 -9.76
N SER A 316 11.99 -5.00 -9.83
CA SER A 316 12.01 -6.14 -8.90
C SER A 316 12.36 -5.73 -7.46
N TYR A 317 13.37 -4.89 -7.27
CA TYR A 317 13.73 -4.39 -5.93
C TYR A 317 12.68 -3.43 -5.40
N LEU A 318 12.10 -2.58 -6.25
CA LEU A 318 11.04 -1.66 -5.84
C LEU A 318 9.78 -2.44 -5.40
N ALA A 319 9.41 -3.50 -6.11
CA ALA A 319 8.30 -4.35 -5.71
C ALA A 319 8.51 -4.94 -4.30
N GLU A 320 9.68 -5.50 -4.03
CA GLU A 320 10.05 -5.99 -2.68
C GLU A 320 10.00 -4.87 -1.63
N PHE A 321 10.57 -3.71 -1.95
CA PHE A 321 10.62 -2.56 -1.05
C PHE A 321 9.21 -2.08 -0.68
N LEU A 322 8.30 -1.93 -1.65
CA LEU A 322 6.94 -1.45 -1.44
C LEU A 322 6.07 -2.49 -0.72
N LEU A 323 6.20 -3.77 -1.05
CA LEU A 323 5.50 -4.86 -0.35
C LEU A 323 5.89 -4.90 1.14
N ASN A 324 7.19 -4.71 1.45
CA ASN A 324 7.68 -4.61 2.83
C ASN A 324 7.14 -3.36 3.55
N LYS A 325 6.77 -2.31 2.83
CA LYS A 325 6.06 -1.13 3.36
C LYS A 325 4.54 -1.28 3.42
N GLY A 326 3.99 -2.46 3.11
CA GLY A 326 2.56 -2.74 3.20
C GLY A 326 1.72 -2.26 2.01
N TYR A 327 2.35 -1.93 0.88
CA TYR A 327 1.63 -1.56 -0.35
C TYR A 327 0.93 -2.77 -0.97
N GLU A 328 -0.15 -2.48 -1.70
CA GLU A 328 -0.66 -3.34 -2.77
C GLU A 328 0.10 -2.97 -4.05
N VAL A 329 0.80 -3.93 -4.65
CA VAL A 329 1.66 -3.70 -5.82
C VAL A 329 1.05 -4.35 -7.05
N HIS A 330 0.87 -3.54 -8.09
CA HIS A 330 0.48 -3.98 -9.42
C HIS A 330 1.66 -3.82 -10.37
N GLY A 331 1.94 -4.84 -11.17
CA GLY A 331 2.99 -4.81 -12.19
C GLY A 331 2.40 -4.85 -13.60
N LEU A 332 2.87 -3.97 -14.49
CA LEU A 332 2.60 -4.07 -15.91
C LEU A 332 3.65 -4.95 -16.59
N ILE A 333 3.21 -5.94 -17.38
CA ILE A 333 4.04 -6.85 -18.16
C ILE A 333 3.50 -6.96 -19.59
N ASN A 334 4.36 -6.96 -20.63
CA ASN A 334 3.86 -6.87 -22.01
C ASN A 334 3.21 -8.17 -22.48
N SER A 335 3.67 -9.33 -22.01
CA SER A 335 3.09 -10.62 -22.37
C SER A 335 3.26 -11.68 -21.28
N LYS A 336 2.45 -12.76 -21.36
CA LYS A 336 2.58 -13.89 -20.42
C LYS A 336 3.89 -14.67 -20.60
N SER A 337 4.47 -14.68 -21.80
CA SER A 337 5.77 -15.33 -22.04
C SER A 337 6.94 -14.53 -21.45
N GLN A 338 6.74 -13.23 -21.19
CA GLN A 338 7.65 -12.40 -20.41
C GLN A 338 7.51 -12.58 -18.90
N LEU A 339 6.71 -13.53 -18.41
CA LEU A 339 6.80 -14.04 -17.02
C LEU A 339 8.12 -14.81 -16.79
N ARG A 340 9.23 -14.32 -17.31
CA ARG A 340 10.57 -14.60 -16.79
C ARG A 340 10.64 -13.84 -15.47
N THR A 341 10.05 -14.44 -14.44
CA THR A 341 9.98 -13.87 -13.10
C THR A 341 11.19 -14.24 -12.27
N ASP A 342 12.32 -14.61 -12.87
CA ASP A 342 13.52 -15.04 -12.15
C ASP A 342 13.93 -14.05 -11.04
N LYS A 343 13.81 -12.74 -11.31
CA LYS A 343 14.05 -11.66 -10.33
C LYS A 343 12.95 -11.48 -9.28
N LEU A 344 11.76 -12.02 -9.52
CA LEU A 344 10.55 -11.93 -8.70
C LEU A 344 10.09 -13.31 -8.15
N ASP A 345 10.81 -14.39 -8.41
CA ASP A 345 10.35 -15.76 -8.15
C ASP A 345 10.01 -15.98 -6.68
N ALA A 346 10.78 -15.37 -5.77
CA ALA A 346 10.49 -15.41 -4.35
C ALA A 346 9.12 -14.79 -4.01
N LEU A 347 8.71 -13.72 -4.70
CA LEU A 347 7.43 -13.05 -4.51
C LEU A 347 6.27 -13.77 -5.19
N VAL A 348 6.51 -14.30 -6.39
CA VAL A 348 5.49 -14.99 -7.19
C VAL A 348 5.17 -16.37 -6.60
N ASN A 349 6.15 -17.05 -6.02
CA ASN A 349 5.97 -18.35 -5.39
C ASN A 349 5.47 -18.27 -3.93
N ASP A 350 5.34 -17.06 -3.35
CA ASP A 350 4.77 -16.90 -2.00
C ASP A 350 3.24 -16.77 -2.07
N PRO A 351 2.48 -17.77 -1.56
CA PRO A 351 1.02 -17.76 -1.60
C PRO A 351 0.38 -16.67 -0.73
N ASN A 352 1.14 -16.04 0.18
CA ASN A 352 0.67 -14.92 1.00
C ASN A 352 0.85 -13.56 0.31
N ILE A 353 1.58 -13.52 -0.82
CA ILE A 353 1.90 -12.32 -1.58
C ILE A 353 1.18 -12.34 -2.93
N TYR A 354 1.43 -13.34 -3.75
CA TYR A 354 0.91 -13.38 -5.11
C TYR A 354 -0.61 -13.55 -5.14
N ASN A 355 -1.30 -12.77 -5.97
CA ASN A 355 -2.77 -12.65 -6.03
C ASN A 355 -3.45 -12.17 -4.74
N ILE A 356 -2.69 -11.66 -3.76
CA ILE A 356 -3.22 -11.06 -2.52
C ILE A 356 -2.75 -9.62 -2.37
N LYS A 357 -1.45 -9.40 -2.56
CA LYS A 357 -0.78 -8.08 -2.47
C LYS A 357 -0.02 -7.73 -3.74
N LEU A 358 0.44 -8.74 -4.50
CA LEU A 358 1.11 -8.56 -5.79
C LEU A 358 0.23 -9.09 -6.91
N PHE A 359 -0.01 -8.26 -7.92
CA PHE A 359 -0.84 -8.60 -9.08
C PHE A 359 -0.13 -8.21 -10.38
N PHE A 360 -0.23 -9.04 -11.41
CA PHE A 360 0.29 -8.70 -12.74
C PHE A 360 -0.83 -8.42 -13.72
N HIS A 361 -0.61 -7.43 -14.58
CA HIS A 361 -1.51 -7.05 -15.66
C HIS A 361 -0.77 -7.08 -16.99
N ILE A 362 -1.40 -7.67 -17.99
CA ILE A 362 -0.86 -7.71 -19.34
C ILE A 362 -1.17 -6.37 -20.03
N GLY A 363 -0.15 -5.69 -20.52
CA GLY A 363 -0.27 -4.46 -21.29
C GLY A 363 1.08 -3.85 -21.63
N ASP A 364 1.08 -2.88 -22.54
CA ASP A 364 2.29 -2.26 -23.07
C ASP A 364 2.19 -0.74 -23.00
N LEU A 365 3.31 -0.05 -22.79
CA LEU A 365 3.38 1.41 -22.83
C LEU A 365 3.01 2.00 -24.20
N THR A 366 3.01 1.20 -25.27
CA THR A 366 2.55 1.63 -26.59
C THR A 366 1.03 1.59 -26.78
N ASP A 367 0.27 0.97 -25.86
CA ASP A 367 -1.19 0.83 -25.95
C ASP A 367 -1.94 1.77 -24.99
N THR A 368 -2.32 2.93 -25.51
CA THR A 368 -3.10 3.94 -24.77
C THR A 368 -4.41 3.41 -24.19
N SER A 369 -5.10 2.52 -24.91
CA SER A 369 -6.41 2.03 -24.49
C SER A 369 -6.29 1.06 -23.31
N SER A 370 -5.29 0.18 -23.35
CA SER A 370 -5.00 -0.74 -22.23
C SER A 370 -4.56 0.00 -20.97
N LEU A 371 -3.66 1.00 -21.11
CA LEU A 371 -3.23 1.81 -19.97
C LEU A 371 -4.39 2.54 -19.30
N ASN A 372 -5.29 3.15 -20.08
CA ASN A 372 -6.46 3.83 -19.53
C ASN A 372 -7.36 2.89 -18.73
N ARG A 373 -7.75 1.73 -19.30
CA ARG A 373 -8.55 0.72 -18.58
C ARG A 373 -7.86 0.22 -17.33
N LEU A 374 -6.54 0.06 -17.37
CA LEU A 374 -5.77 -0.38 -16.22
C LEU A 374 -5.81 0.66 -15.09
N LEU A 375 -5.56 1.93 -15.41
CA LEU A 375 -5.57 3.01 -14.43
C LEU A 375 -6.98 3.26 -13.86
N GLU A 376 -8.02 3.18 -14.69
CA GLU A 376 -9.42 3.25 -14.27
C GLU A 376 -9.78 2.15 -13.26
N LYS A 377 -9.32 0.92 -13.52
CA LYS A 377 -9.57 -0.25 -12.66
C LYS A 377 -8.74 -0.26 -11.38
N VAL A 378 -7.46 0.06 -11.47
CA VAL A 378 -6.50 -0.04 -10.35
C VAL A 378 -6.56 1.19 -9.46
N ARG A 379 -6.78 2.38 -10.04
CA ARG A 379 -6.75 3.70 -9.38
C ARG A 379 -5.55 3.84 -8.41
N PRO A 380 -4.31 3.68 -8.91
CA PRO A 380 -3.13 3.64 -8.06
C PRO A 380 -2.90 4.96 -7.32
N ASP A 381 -2.43 4.90 -6.09
CA ASP A 381 -1.99 6.08 -5.34
C ASP A 381 -0.62 6.57 -5.85
N GLU A 382 0.24 5.62 -6.25
CA GLU A 382 1.58 5.88 -6.77
C GLU A 382 1.81 5.07 -8.06
N ILE A 383 2.39 5.70 -9.09
CA ILE A 383 2.88 5.02 -10.30
C ILE A 383 4.39 5.21 -10.38
N TYR A 384 5.12 4.12 -10.62
CA TYR A 384 6.54 4.14 -10.89
C TYR A 384 6.75 3.71 -12.34
N ASN A 385 7.06 4.69 -13.20
CA ASN A 385 7.27 4.46 -14.62
C ASN A 385 8.73 4.07 -14.90
N LEU A 386 9.02 2.76 -14.82
CA LEU A 386 10.37 2.19 -15.01
C LEU A 386 10.49 1.36 -16.30
N ALA A 387 9.38 1.14 -17.04
CA ALA A 387 9.44 0.47 -18.33
C ALA A 387 10.15 1.35 -19.36
N SER A 388 11.13 0.79 -20.05
CA SER A 388 11.93 1.49 -21.05
C SER A 388 12.57 0.49 -22.01
N GLN A 389 12.77 0.89 -23.27
CA GLN A 389 13.89 0.37 -24.05
C GLN A 389 15.14 1.07 -23.50
N SER A 390 15.93 0.38 -22.68
CA SER A 390 17.00 0.95 -21.85
C SER A 390 18.41 0.81 -22.42
N HIS A 391 18.59 0.03 -23.49
CA HIS A 391 19.90 -0.20 -24.10
C HIS A 391 20.25 0.93 -25.08
N VAL A 392 21.33 1.66 -24.78
CA VAL A 392 21.77 2.82 -25.57
C VAL A 392 22.13 2.41 -27.01
N ASP A 393 22.91 1.35 -27.20
CA ASP A 393 23.31 0.93 -28.55
C ASP A 393 22.13 0.49 -29.42
N LEU A 394 21.24 -0.34 -28.88
CA LEU A 394 20.03 -0.77 -29.57
C LEU A 394 19.13 0.41 -29.98
N SER A 395 19.21 1.56 -29.30
CA SER A 395 18.43 2.73 -29.65
C SER A 395 18.81 3.35 -31.00
N PHE A 396 20.02 3.13 -31.50
CA PHE A 396 20.42 3.54 -32.85
C PHE A 396 19.77 2.67 -33.93
N GLU A 397 19.58 1.38 -33.64
CA GLU A 397 18.91 0.44 -34.55
C GLU A 397 17.38 0.55 -34.49
N LEU A 398 16.83 0.83 -33.30
CA LEU A 398 15.39 0.92 -33.04
C LEU A 398 14.96 2.29 -32.48
N PRO A 399 15.28 3.43 -33.13
CA PRO A 399 15.03 4.76 -32.58
C PRO A 399 13.53 5.07 -32.45
N GLU A 400 12.71 4.66 -33.42
CA GLU A 400 11.27 4.88 -33.38
C GLU A 400 10.61 4.11 -32.23
N TYR A 401 10.93 2.82 -32.07
CA TYR A 401 10.41 2.03 -30.96
C TYR A 401 10.88 2.59 -29.61
N THR A 402 12.14 3.00 -29.50
CA THR A 402 12.68 3.66 -28.31
C THR A 402 11.87 4.91 -27.96
N ALA A 403 11.53 5.76 -28.94
CA ALA A 403 10.67 6.92 -28.73
C ALA A 403 9.23 6.55 -28.38
N GLN A 404 8.65 5.52 -29.01
CA GLN A 404 7.28 5.07 -28.71
C GLN A 404 7.12 4.63 -27.26
N VAL A 405 8.11 3.93 -26.71
CA VAL A 405 8.10 3.44 -25.33
C VAL A 405 8.50 4.54 -24.36
N ASN A 406 9.72 5.08 -24.49
CA ASN A 406 10.31 5.96 -23.47
C ASN A 406 9.65 7.34 -23.46
N SER A 407 9.37 7.91 -24.64
CA SER A 407 8.77 9.24 -24.78
C SER A 407 7.26 9.18 -24.68
N LEU A 408 6.62 8.54 -25.66
CA LEU A 408 5.16 8.56 -25.79
C LEU A 408 4.48 7.68 -24.74
N GLY A 409 5.12 6.61 -24.25
CA GLY A 409 4.61 5.84 -23.11
C GLY A 409 4.44 6.67 -21.85
N THR A 410 5.43 7.52 -21.54
CA THR A 410 5.35 8.48 -20.42
C THR A 410 4.20 9.47 -20.60
N LEU A 411 4.05 10.04 -21.80
CA LEU A 411 2.91 10.91 -22.13
C LEU A 411 1.57 10.19 -21.94
N ARG A 412 1.44 8.94 -22.42
CA ARG A 412 0.20 8.17 -22.30
C ARG A 412 -0.20 7.93 -20.84
N LEU A 413 0.76 7.65 -19.96
CA LEU A 413 0.49 7.52 -18.51
C LEU A 413 0.03 8.84 -17.90
N LEU A 414 0.72 9.95 -18.19
CA LEU A 414 0.35 11.28 -17.70
C LEU A 414 -1.06 11.69 -18.17
N ASP A 415 -1.36 11.46 -19.45
CA ASP A 415 -2.66 11.80 -20.00
C ASP A 415 -3.76 10.87 -19.46
N ALA A 416 -3.48 9.58 -19.24
CA ALA A 416 -4.41 8.66 -18.58
C ALA A 416 -4.70 9.06 -17.12
N ILE A 417 -3.68 9.49 -16.34
CA ILE A 417 -3.89 10.04 -14.98
C ILE A 417 -4.85 11.23 -15.04
N LYS A 418 -4.62 12.15 -15.98
CA LYS A 418 -5.43 13.36 -16.17
C LYS A 418 -6.86 13.04 -16.59
N GLN A 419 -7.05 12.19 -17.60
CA GLN A 419 -8.37 11.85 -18.15
C GLN A 419 -9.26 11.12 -17.13
N ASN A 420 -8.66 10.35 -16.22
CA ASN A 420 -9.37 9.61 -15.18
C ASN A 420 -9.51 10.40 -13.86
N ASP A 421 -9.09 11.68 -13.84
CA ASP A 421 -9.08 12.57 -12.68
C ASP A 421 -8.47 11.91 -11.43
N LEU A 422 -7.31 11.27 -11.61
CA LEU A 422 -6.64 10.55 -10.53
C LEU A 422 -5.74 11.48 -9.72
N ARG A 423 -5.80 11.38 -8.38
CA ARG A 423 -4.85 12.01 -7.46
C ARG A 423 -3.52 11.24 -7.32
N THR A 424 -3.14 10.50 -8.37
CA THR A 424 -1.97 9.63 -8.41
C THR A 424 -0.67 10.44 -8.40
N ARG A 425 0.34 9.96 -7.67
CA ARG A 425 1.72 10.48 -7.72
C ARG A 425 2.55 9.66 -8.69
N LEU A 426 3.16 10.29 -9.69
CA LEU A 426 3.99 9.62 -10.70
C LEU A 426 5.48 9.84 -10.42
N PHE A 427 6.25 8.75 -10.33
CA PHE A 427 7.69 8.78 -10.49
C PHE A 427 8.04 8.41 -11.93
N ASN A 428 8.74 9.28 -12.64
CA ASN A 428 9.30 9.02 -13.94
C ASN A 428 10.81 8.79 -13.82
N GLU A 429 11.26 7.63 -14.28
CA GLU A 429 12.68 7.32 -14.38
C GLU A 429 13.30 8.08 -15.56
N SER A 430 13.87 9.24 -15.26
CA SER A 430 14.77 9.95 -16.18
C SER A 430 16.17 9.32 -16.12
N SER A 431 17.18 9.96 -16.70
CA SER A 431 18.52 9.36 -16.78
C SER A 431 19.61 10.42 -16.80
N SER A 432 20.77 10.15 -16.22
CA SER A 432 21.97 10.98 -16.38
C SER A 432 22.40 11.16 -17.85
N GLN A 433 22.03 10.23 -18.73
CA GLN A 433 22.28 10.29 -20.17
C GLN A 433 21.67 11.52 -20.84
N ILE A 434 20.66 12.16 -20.24
CA ILE A 434 20.06 13.39 -20.79
C ILE A 434 21.05 14.56 -20.78
N PHE A 435 22.09 14.53 -19.92
CA PHE A 435 23.08 15.60 -19.84
C PHE A 435 24.11 15.55 -20.98
N GLY A 436 24.33 14.38 -21.60
CA GLY A 436 25.45 14.19 -22.52
C GLY A 436 26.76 14.60 -21.86
N GLU A 437 27.62 15.31 -22.60
CA GLU A 437 28.90 15.81 -22.09
C GLU A 437 28.81 17.12 -21.29
N ASN A 438 27.60 17.66 -21.05
CA ASN A 438 27.48 18.86 -20.23
C ASN A 438 27.84 18.57 -18.77
N VAL A 439 28.68 19.44 -18.22
CA VAL A 439 29.08 19.48 -16.82
C VAL A 439 28.99 20.91 -16.30
N ASN A 440 28.62 21.07 -15.03
CA ASN A 440 28.68 22.36 -14.36
C ASN A 440 30.14 22.76 -14.11
N SER A 441 30.37 24.01 -13.70
CA SER A 441 31.71 24.55 -13.45
C SER A 441 32.47 23.85 -12.32
N ASP A 442 31.78 23.10 -11.45
CA ASP A 442 32.37 22.28 -10.39
C ASP A 442 32.72 20.85 -10.85
N GLY A 443 32.47 20.51 -12.11
CA GLY A 443 32.75 19.20 -12.70
C GLY A 443 31.73 18.11 -12.36
N TYR A 444 30.56 18.49 -11.82
CA TYR A 444 29.44 17.60 -11.56
C TYR A 444 28.24 17.93 -12.47
N GLN A 445 27.29 17.01 -12.52
CA GLN A 445 25.97 17.25 -13.06
C GLN A 445 24.89 17.21 -11.95
N ASP A 446 23.99 18.19 -11.95
CA ASP A 446 22.88 18.31 -11.00
C ASP A 446 21.56 18.67 -11.72
N GLU A 447 20.50 18.98 -10.99
CA GLU A 447 19.19 19.33 -11.57
C GLU A 447 19.20 20.63 -12.40
N THR A 448 20.28 21.42 -12.33
CA THR A 448 20.45 22.67 -13.08
C THR A 448 21.32 22.51 -14.32
N THR A 449 21.99 21.36 -14.49
CA THR A 449 22.84 21.09 -15.64
C THR A 449 22.01 21.09 -16.94
N PRO A 450 22.45 21.80 -17.98
CA PRO A 450 21.71 21.84 -19.24
C PRO A 450 21.60 20.46 -19.90
N VAL A 451 20.38 20.09 -20.29
CA VAL A 451 20.09 18.85 -21.03
C VAL A 451 20.65 18.93 -22.46
N SER A 452 21.49 17.96 -22.84
CA SER A 452 22.10 17.84 -24.17
C SER A 452 22.29 16.37 -24.56
N PRO A 453 21.20 15.66 -24.92
CA PRO A 453 21.27 14.24 -25.22
C PRO A 453 22.02 13.95 -26.53
N GLU A 454 22.83 12.90 -26.55
CA GLU A 454 23.74 12.57 -27.67
C GLU A 454 23.39 11.29 -28.43
N ASN A 455 22.31 10.62 -28.02
CA ASN A 455 21.83 9.38 -28.63
C ASN A 455 20.29 9.28 -28.58
N PRO A 456 19.65 8.40 -29.38
CA PRO A 456 18.19 8.28 -29.44
C PRO A 456 17.56 7.91 -28.09
N TYR A 457 18.19 7.05 -27.29
CA TYR A 457 17.76 6.75 -25.92
C TYR A 457 17.72 8.01 -25.05
N ALA A 458 18.82 8.76 -24.96
CA ALA A 458 18.93 9.99 -24.19
C ALA A 458 17.90 11.03 -24.66
N THR A 459 17.71 11.17 -25.98
CA THR A 459 16.73 12.08 -26.58
C THR A 459 15.31 11.70 -26.15
N SER A 460 14.99 10.41 -26.12
CA SER A 460 13.68 9.93 -25.69
C SER A 460 13.41 10.18 -24.20
N LYS A 461 14.42 9.96 -23.34
CA LYS A 461 14.33 10.26 -21.90
C LYS A 461 14.30 11.76 -21.63
N ALA A 462 14.94 12.59 -22.46
CA ALA A 462 14.83 14.05 -22.39
C ALA A 462 13.40 14.54 -22.70
N TYR A 463 12.74 13.97 -23.72
CA TYR A 463 11.31 14.23 -23.95
C TYR A 463 10.48 13.86 -22.72
N ALA A 464 10.66 12.65 -22.19
CA ALA A 464 9.94 12.16 -21.01
C ALA A 464 10.14 13.09 -19.81
N HIS A 465 11.37 13.57 -19.61
CA HIS A 465 11.73 14.53 -18.57
C HIS A 465 10.92 15.83 -18.70
N PHE A 466 10.91 16.45 -19.88
CA PHE A 466 10.21 17.72 -20.10
C PHE A 466 8.69 17.59 -20.12
N ILE A 467 8.13 16.49 -20.64
CA ILE A 467 6.68 16.31 -20.64
C ILE A 467 6.14 16.12 -19.22
N VAL A 468 6.88 15.44 -18.33
CA VAL A 468 6.57 15.34 -16.90
C VAL A 468 6.56 16.72 -16.25
N GLN A 469 7.60 17.54 -16.47
CA GLN A 469 7.65 18.91 -15.95
C GLN A 469 6.47 19.76 -16.46
N ASN A 470 6.10 19.60 -17.74
CA ASN A 470 4.99 20.32 -18.34
C ASN A 470 3.66 19.96 -17.67
N TYR A 471 3.37 18.65 -17.50
CA TYR A 471 2.13 18.21 -16.86
C TYR A 471 2.05 18.60 -15.39
N ARG A 472 3.18 18.54 -14.66
CA ARG A 472 3.28 19.06 -13.30
C ARG A 472 2.91 20.54 -13.22
N ARG A 473 3.49 21.38 -14.09
CA ARG A 473 3.30 22.85 -14.07
C ARG A 473 1.93 23.29 -14.55
N ASN A 474 1.39 22.67 -15.61
CA ASN A 474 0.18 23.16 -16.28
C ASN A 474 -1.11 22.48 -15.80
N TYR A 475 -1.02 21.25 -15.28
CA TYR A 475 -2.20 20.50 -14.83
C TYR A 475 -2.17 20.16 -13.34
N GLY A 476 -1.12 20.54 -12.61
CA GLY A 476 -1.03 20.29 -11.17
C GLY A 476 -0.85 18.81 -10.80
N ILE A 477 -0.51 17.95 -11.76
CA ILE A 477 -0.26 16.53 -11.49
C ILE A 477 0.99 16.39 -10.64
N TYR A 478 0.92 15.58 -9.58
CA TYR A 478 2.09 15.25 -8.78
C TYR A 478 2.97 14.29 -9.58
N ALA A 479 4.01 14.82 -10.23
CA ALA A 479 4.93 14.02 -11.02
C ALA A 479 6.39 14.43 -10.78
N VAL A 480 7.26 13.46 -10.57
CA VAL A 480 8.68 13.64 -10.20
C VAL A 480 9.55 13.00 -11.28
N ASN A 481 10.58 13.70 -11.76
CA ASN A 481 11.68 13.05 -12.46
C ASN A 481 12.77 12.66 -11.46
N GLY A 482 13.06 11.37 -11.37
CA GLY A 482 14.35 10.92 -10.84
C GLY A 482 15.37 10.91 -11.96
N ILE A 483 16.40 11.74 -11.85
CA ILE A 483 17.53 11.77 -12.78
C ILE A 483 18.58 10.80 -12.23
N LEU A 484 18.44 9.53 -12.58
CA LEU A 484 19.26 8.46 -12.03
C LEU A 484 20.55 8.32 -12.82
N PHE A 485 21.68 8.38 -12.11
CA PHE A 485 22.97 7.92 -12.60
C PHE A 485 23.03 6.39 -12.63
N ASN A 486 24.06 5.81 -13.22
CA ASN A 486 24.17 4.37 -13.36
C ASN A 486 24.07 3.68 -12.00
N HIS A 487 23.29 2.62 -11.93
CA HIS A 487 23.15 1.81 -10.72
C HIS A 487 23.03 0.35 -11.12
N THR A 488 23.84 -0.49 -10.49
CA THR A 488 23.94 -1.90 -10.83
C THR A 488 23.65 -2.76 -9.60
N SER A 489 23.51 -4.06 -9.83
CA SER A 489 23.30 -5.08 -8.81
C SER A 489 23.51 -6.47 -9.41
N PRO A 490 23.46 -7.53 -8.58
CA PRO A 490 23.39 -8.90 -9.09
C PRO A 490 22.25 -9.22 -10.07
N ARG A 491 21.19 -8.39 -10.09
CA ARG A 491 20.02 -8.54 -10.98
C ARG A 491 20.13 -7.74 -12.28
N GLU A 492 21.26 -7.08 -12.54
CA GLU A 492 21.48 -6.42 -13.82
C GLU A 492 21.57 -7.45 -14.95
N ASP A 493 21.12 -7.07 -16.15
CA ASP A 493 21.17 -7.93 -17.34
C ASP A 493 22.59 -7.98 -17.94
N GLU A 494 22.96 -9.11 -18.53
CA GLU A 494 24.32 -9.37 -19.05
C GLU A 494 24.75 -8.46 -20.21
N ASP A 495 23.79 -7.79 -20.86
CA ASP A 495 24.08 -6.82 -21.92
C ASP A 495 24.76 -5.55 -21.39
N PHE A 496 24.64 -5.26 -20.07
CA PHE A 496 25.31 -4.13 -19.44
C PHE A 496 26.72 -4.49 -18.93
N VAL A 497 27.64 -3.52 -19.02
CA VAL A 497 29.08 -3.75 -18.82
C VAL A 497 29.44 -4.31 -17.44
N CYS A 498 28.78 -3.85 -16.35
CA CYS A 498 29.07 -4.33 -15.00
C CYS A 498 28.73 -5.81 -14.85
N LYS A 499 27.53 -6.22 -15.27
CA LYS A 499 27.14 -7.63 -15.29
C LYS A 499 28.02 -8.45 -16.23
N LYS A 500 28.26 -8.02 -17.47
CA LYS A 500 29.13 -8.70 -18.44
C LYS A 500 30.50 -9.02 -17.87
N VAL A 501 31.16 -8.03 -17.26
CA VAL A 501 32.50 -8.18 -16.66
C VAL A 501 32.46 -9.18 -15.50
N THR A 502 31.50 -9.01 -14.58
CA THR A 502 31.42 -9.83 -13.37
C THR A 502 31.04 -11.29 -13.68
N THR A 503 30.15 -11.52 -14.64
CA THR A 503 29.84 -12.86 -15.18
C THR A 503 31.08 -13.50 -15.79
N PHE A 504 31.81 -12.79 -16.64
CA PHE A 504 33.04 -13.32 -17.24
C PHE A 504 34.08 -13.69 -16.18
N VAL A 505 34.32 -12.81 -15.20
CA VAL A 505 35.26 -13.08 -14.10
C VAL A 505 34.83 -14.30 -13.28
N GLY A 506 33.53 -14.46 -13.02
CA GLY A 506 32.98 -15.65 -12.37
C GLY A 506 33.26 -16.92 -13.17
N GLN A 507 33.05 -16.90 -14.48
CA GLN A 507 33.35 -18.03 -15.38
C GLN A 507 34.85 -18.35 -15.43
N TYR A 508 35.69 -17.32 -15.55
CA TYR A 508 37.14 -17.46 -15.57
C TYR A 508 37.66 -18.11 -14.29
N ALA A 509 37.12 -17.72 -13.12
CA ALA A 509 37.46 -18.31 -11.83
C ALA A 509 37.09 -19.80 -11.71
N MET A 510 36.08 -20.24 -12.46
CA MET A 510 35.66 -21.64 -12.53
C MET A 510 36.49 -22.47 -13.53
N GLY A 511 37.49 -21.87 -14.17
CA GLY A 511 38.36 -22.53 -15.15
C GLY A 511 37.81 -22.48 -16.58
N ASN A 512 36.74 -21.73 -16.84
CA ASN A 512 36.30 -21.48 -18.21
C ASN A 512 37.30 -20.51 -18.85
N GLY A 513 38.11 -21.01 -19.79
CA GLY A 513 39.03 -20.18 -20.56
C GLY A 513 38.29 -19.21 -21.50
N GLY A 514 39.03 -18.28 -22.10
CA GLY A 514 38.49 -17.31 -23.04
C GLY A 514 39.04 -15.91 -22.79
N LYS A 515 38.46 -14.93 -23.49
CA LYS A 515 38.81 -13.51 -23.38
C LYS A 515 37.56 -12.69 -23.18
N LEU A 516 37.68 -11.65 -22.36
CA LEU A 516 36.66 -10.62 -22.22
C LEU A 516 36.85 -9.59 -23.34
N TYR A 517 35.83 -9.46 -24.19
CA TYR A 517 35.79 -8.43 -25.23
C TYR A 517 35.00 -7.21 -24.74
N VAL A 518 35.60 -6.02 -24.80
CA VAL A 518 34.99 -4.76 -24.35
C VAL A 518 35.20 -3.65 -25.39
N GLY A 519 34.36 -2.61 -25.32
CA GLY A 519 34.52 -1.39 -26.13
C GLY A 519 35.48 -0.40 -25.46
N ASN A 520 34.99 0.80 -25.17
CA ASN A 520 35.79 1.87 -24.59
C ASN A 520 36.13 1.62 -23.10
N LEU A 521 37.40 1.33 -22.81
CA LEU A 521 37.93 1.13 -21.45
C LEU A 521 37.98 2.42 -20.62
N GLU A 522 38.09 3.57 -21.28
CA GLU A 522 38.29 4.88 -20.64
C GLU A 522 36.97 5.59 -20.33
N SER A 523 35.82 4.99 -20.67
CA SER A 523 34.51 5.55 -20.29
C SER A 523 34.34 5.53 -18.78
N GLU A 524 33.96 6.67 -18.22
CA GLU A 524 33.79 6.85 -16.78
C GLU A 524 32.31 7.00 -16.40
N ARG A 525 31.89 6.29 -15.35
CA ARG A 525 30.52 6.29 -14.86
C ARG A 525 30.47 6.39 -13.35
N ASP A 526 29.47 7.12 -12.86
CA ASP A 526 29.01 7.07 -11.47
C ASP A 526 28.09 5.87 -11.25
N TRP A 527 28.62 4.81 -10.62
CA TRP A 527 27.90 3.55 -10.37
C TRP A 527 27.47 3.42 -8.90
N GLY A 528 26.16 3.47 -8.68
CA GLY A 528 25.50 3.18 -7.41
C GLY A 528 24.89 1.77 -7.32
N TYR A 529 24.28 1.48 -6.17
CA TYR A 529 23.62 0.20 -5.91
C TYR A 529 22.10 0.34 -6.07
N ALA A 530 21.49 -0.46 -6.95
CA ALA A 530 20.07 -0.29 -7.32
C ALA A 530 19.08 -0.26 -6.13
N PRO A 531 19.22 -1.11 -5.08
CA PRO A 531 18.37 -1.00 -3.88
C PRO A 531 18.43 0.34 -3.14
N ASP A 532 19.57 1.04 -3.18
CA ASP A 532 19.65 2.39 -2.60
C ASP A 532 18.83 3.37 -3.46
N TYR A 533 18.80 3.18 -4.77
CA TYR A 533 18.13 4.08 -5.72
C TYR A 533 16.62 3.94 -5.66
N VAL A 534 16.08 2.72 -5.54
CA VAL A 534 14.62 2.50 -5.39
C VAL A 534 14.05 3.13 -4.11
N GLU A 535 14.83 3.19 -3.02
CA GLU A 535 14.47 3.94 -1.81
C GLU A 535 14.35 5.45 -2.12
N GLY A 536 15.27 5.99 -2.93
CA GLY A 536 15.23 7.37 -3.42
C GLY A 536 13.98 7.66 -4.27
N MET A 537 13.62 6.72 -5.17
CA MET A 537 12.38 6.82 -5.96
C MET A 537 11.17 6.97 -5.03
N TRP A 538 11.03 6.09 -4.05
CA TRP A 538 9.92 6.13 -3.10
C TRP A 538 9.90 7.40 -2.25
N LEU A 539 11.05 7.79 -1.67
CA LEU A 539 11.19 9.00 -0.85
C LEU A 539 10.77 10.27 -1.59
N SER A 540 11.08 10.35 -2.90
CA SER A 540 10.71 11.48 -3.74
C SER A 540 9.20 11.65 -3.87
N LEU A 541 8.44 10.55 -3.89
CA LEU A 541 6.97 10.59 -3.93
C LEU A 541 6.33 10.85 -2.56
N GLN A 542 7.08 10.78 -1.46
CA GLN A 542 6.54 11.05 -0.13
C GLN A 542 6.52 12.54 0.24
N GLN A 543 7.15 13.39 -0.59
CA GLN A 543 7.26 14.82 -0.32
C GLN A 543 5.90 15.52 -0.45
N MET A 544 5.77 16.68 0.19
CA MET A 544 4.56 17.51 0.08
C MET A 544 4.38 18.05 -1.34
N ASN A 545 5.46 18.50 -1.97
CA ASN A 545 5.45 19.05 -3.33
C ASN A 545 6.32 18.21 -4.26
N PRO A 546 5.90 17.99 -5.52
CA PRO A 546 6.70 17.28 -6.51
C PRO A 546 7.86 18.15 -7.00
N ASP A 547 9.03 17.55 -7.15
CA ASP A 547 10.24 18.20 -7.67
C ASP A 547 11.14 17.14 -8.33
N ASP A 548 12.16 17.55 -9.08
CA ASP A 548 13.11 16.65 -9.73
C ASP A 548 14.38 16.48 -8.88
N TYR A 549 14.99 15.30 -8.92
CA TYR A 549 16.15 14.96 -8.07
C TYR A 549 17.18 14.13 -8.81
N VAL A 550 18.46 14.49 -8.66
CA VAL A 550 19.61 13.68 -9.07
C VAL A 550 19.91 12.63 -8.00
N PHE A 551 19.99 11.36 -8.43
CA PHE A 551 20.41 10.23 -7.61
C PHE A 551 21.73 9.68 -8.16
N ALA A 552 22.80 9.86 -7.37
CA ALA A 552 24.17 9.56 -7.76
C ALA A 552 25.03 9.27 -6.52
N THR A 553 26.22 8.68 -6.70
CA THR A 553 27.18 8.49 -5.62
C THR A 553 28.12 9.69 -5.44
N GLY A 554 28.29 10.52 -6.47
CA GLY A 554 29.26 11.61 -6.52
C GLY A 554 30.68 11.17 -6.88
N LYS A 555 30.86 9.90 -7.25
CA LYS A 555 32.14 9.30 -7.61
C LYS A 555 32.02 8.60 -8.95
N THR A 556 33.03 8.76 -9.79
CA THR A 556 33.09 8.12 -11.11
C THR A 556 34.25 7.14 -11.14
N HIS A 557 34.09 6.07 -11.92
CA HIS A 557 35.08 5.01 -12.11
C HIS A 557 35.11 4.62 -13.59
N SER A 558 36.27 4.20 -14.10
CA SER A 558 36.39 3.76 -15.50
C SER A 558 35.97 2.31 -15.69
N VAL A 559 35.62 1.92 -16.92
CA VAL A 559 35.40 0.51 -17.29
C VAL A 559 36.67 -0.32 -17.04
N LYS A 560 37.85 0.29 -17.24
CA LYS A 560 39.13 -0.32 -16.90
C LYS A 560 39.25 -0.65 -15.41
N GLU A 561 38.92 0.28 -14.53
CA GLU A 561 38.95 0.09 -13.07
C GLU A 561 37.94 -1.00 -12.63
N LEU A 562 36.74 -1.01 -13.20
CA LEU A 562 35.75 -2.07 -12.99
C LEU A 562 36.33 -3.46 -13.26
N ILE A 563 37.03 -3.63 -14.39
CA ILE A 563 37.66 -4.89 -14.79
C ILE A 563 38.76 -5.27 -13.80
N GLU A 564 39.66 -4.35 -13.48
CA GLU A 564 40.74 -4.57 -12.51
C GLU A 564 40.20 -5.00 -11.14
N LEU A 565 39.22 -4.27 -10.60
CA LEU A 565 38.60 -4.58 -9.31
C LEU A 565 37.87 -5.94 -9.32
N SER A 566 37.28 -6.31 -10.45
CA SER A 566 36.58 -7.59 -10.61
C SER A 566 37.57 -8.75 -10.59
N PHE A 567 38.62 -8.72 -11.40
CA PHE A 567 39.66 -9.76 -11.42
C PHE A 567 40.43 -9.84 -10.08
N MET A 568 40.61 -8.71 -9.39
CA MET A 568 41.21 -8.70 -8.06
C MET A 568 40.42 -9.56 -7.05
N GLN A 569 39.09 -9.69 -7.20
CA GLN A 569 38.27 -10.55 -6.32
C GLN A 569 38.63 -12.03 -6.42
N ILE A 570 39.25 -12.44 -7.52
CA ILE A 570 39.71 -13.82 -7.76
C ILE A 570 41.24 -13.93 -7.71
N GLY A 571 41.90 -12.91 -7.16
CA GLY A 571 43.35 -12.90 -6.93
C GLY A 571 44.20 -12.65 -8.18
N ILE A 572 43.61 -12.14 -9.26
CA ILE A 572 44.30 -11.88 -10.52
C ILE A 572 44.57 -10.39 -10.67
N ARG A 573 45.82 -10.05 -10.96
CA ARG A 573 46.24 -8.69 -11.34
C ARG A 573 46.39 -8.60 -12.85
N ILE A 574 45.98 -7.46 -13.40
CA ILE A 574 46.03 -7.19 -14.83
C ILE A 574 47.11 -6.16 -15.10
N THR A 575 48.02 -6.49 -16.03
CA THR A 575 48.91 -5.51 -16.66
C THR A 575 48.37 -5.15 -18.03
N TRP A 576 48.25 -3.86 -18.32
CA TRP A 576 47.79 -3.37 -19.63
C TRP A 576 48.96 -3.10 -20.57
N VAL A 577 48.86 -3.57 -21.81
CA VAL A 577 49.85 -3.32 -22.87
C VAL A 577 49.18 -2.84 -24.15
N GLY A 578 49.89 -2.05 -24.95
CA GLY A 578 49.37 -1.44 -26.18
C GLY A 578 48.63 -0.13 -25.92
N GLU A 579 48.11 0.47 -27.00
CA GLU A 579 47.42 1.77 -26.99
C GLU A 579 46.21 1.76 -27.93
N GLY A 580 45.20 2.57 -27.62
CA GLY A 580 43.95 2.67 -28.38
C GLY A 580 43.25 1.32 -28.54
N LEU A 581 42.87 0.97 -29.78
CA LEU A 581 42.20 -0.30 -30.10
C LEU A 581 43.10 -1.54 -29.92
N ASN A 582 44.41 -1.35 -29.76
CA ASN A 582 45.36 -2.44 -29.55
C ASN A 582 45.65 -2.70 -28.06
N VAL A 583 44.94 -2.03 -27.14
CA VAL A 583 45.07 -2.27 -25.70
C VAL A 583 44.63 -3.69 -25.37
N LYS A 584 45.44 -4.37 -24.55
CA LYS A 584 45.19 -5.72 -24.06
C LYS A 584 45.44 -5.79 -22.55
N GLY A 585 44.58 -6.51 -21.84
CA GLY A 585 44.77 -6.86 -20.43
C GLY A 585 45.42 -8.23 -20.30
N ILE A 586 46.59 -8.27 -19.67
CA ILE A 586 47.39 -9.48 -19.45
C ILE A 586 47.30 -9.92 -18.00
N ASN A 587 47.02 -11.22 -17.77
CA ASN A 587 47.14 -11.82 -16.44
C ASN A 587 48.61 -11.85 -16.02
N GLU A 588 48.97 -11.13 -14.95
CA GLU A 588 50.36 -11.00 -14.48
C GLU A 588 51.02 -12.34 -14.13
N VAL A 589 50.23 -13.33 -13.71
CA VAL A 589 50.75 -14.63 -13.25
C VAL A 589 50.99 -15.58 -14.43
N THR A 590 50.07 -15.62 -15.39
CA THR A 590 50.13 -16.60 -16.50
C THR A 590 50.75 -16.03 -17.77
N GLY A 591 50.71 -14.70 -17.94
CA GLY A 591 51.11 -14.02 -19.18
C GLY A 591 50.04 -14.07 -20.28
N ASP A 592 48.86 -14.63 -20.01
CA ASP A 592 47.79 -14.75 -21.00
C ASP A 592 47.07 -13.43 -21.22
N VAL A 593 46.68 -13.18 -22.48
CA VAL A 593 45.76 -12.10 -22.81
C VAL A 593 44.34 -12.52 -22.39
N ILE A 594 43.77 -11.80 -21.42
CA ILE A 594 42.45 -12.09 -20.83
C ILE A 594 41.40 -11.02 -21.15
N VAL A 595 41.83 -9.84 -21.59
CA VAL A 595 40.93 -8.75 -22.04
C VAL A 595 41.43 -8.20 -23.37
N GLU A 596 40.53 -8.05 -24.33
CA GLU A 596 40.81 -7.40 -25.62
C GLU A 596 39.72 -6.36 -25.94
N VAL A 597 40.14 -5.28 -26.60
CA VAL A 597 39.22 -4.27 -27.13
C VAL A 597 38.66 -4.74 -28.47
N ASP A 598 37.34 -4.74 -28.59
CA ASP A 598 36.63 -5.07 -29.84
C ASP A 598 35.96 -3.80 -30.41
N PRO A 599 36.40 -3.31 -31.58
CA PRO A 599 35.83 -2.12 -32.22
C PRO A 599 34.32 -2.22 -32.49
N THR A 600 33.77 -3.43 -32.64
CA THR A 600 32.33 -3.64 -32.89
C THR A 600 31.45 -3.36 -31.67
N ILE A 601 32.06 -3.27 -30.48
CA ILE A 601 31.38 -2.95 -29.21
C ILE A 601 31.37 -1.44 -28.95
N TYR A 602 32.14 -0.65 -29.71
CA TYR A 602 32.09 0.81 -29.59
C TYR A 602 30.72 1.33 -30.06
N ARG A 603 30.19 2.28 -29.31
CA ARG A 603 28.98 2.99 -29.71
C ARG A 603 29.28 3.99 -30.81
N PHE A 604 28.27 4.29 -31.61
CA PHE A 604 28.33 5.38 -32.58
C PHE A 604 28.55 6.75 -31.88
N SER A 605 27.91 6.94 -30.74
CA SER A 605 28.08 8.09 -29.85
C SER A 605 27.87 7.62 -28.41
N ASP A 606 28.89 7.75 -27.56
CA ASP A 606 28.83 7.43 -26.14
C ASP A 606 29.31 8.62 -25.32
N THR A 607 28.58 8.93 -24.25
CA THR A 607 29.00 9.95 -23.30
C THR A 607 30.21 9.44 -22.54
N SER A 608 31.32 10.16 -22.59
CA SER A 608 32.60 9.71 -22.03
C SER A 608 32.63 9.83 -20.50
N TYR A 609 31.96 10.82 -19.92
CA TYR A 609 32.07 11.15 -18.50
C TYR A 609 30.72 11.48 -17.84
N LEU A 610 30.40 10.79 -16.73
CA LEU A 610 29.20 11.05 -15.92
C LEU A 610 29.53 11.05 -14.43
N LYS A 611 29.23 12.15 -13.73
CA LYS A 611 29.45 12.33 -12.29
C LYS A 611 28.38 13.22 -11.65
N GLY A 612 27.42 12.61 -10.96
CA GLY A 612 26.26 13.34 -10.43
C GLY A 612 26.51 13.99 -9.07
N ASN A 613 25.87 15.12 -8.79
CA ASN A 613 25.84 15.73 -7.46
C ASN A 613 24.45 15.50 -6.81
N PRO A 614 24.34 14.59 -5.82
CA PRO A 614 23.06 14.25 -5.18
C PRO A 614 22.67 15.19 -4.02
N ALA A 615 23.30 16.37 -3.87
CA ALA A 615 23.11 17.24 -2.71
C ALA A 615 21.64 17.61 -2.45
N LYS A 616 20.84 17.83 -3.49
CA LYS A 616 19.42 18.12 -3.34
C LYS A 616 18.65 16.94 -2.75
N ALA A 617 18.86 15.73 -3.26
CA ALA A 617 18.24 14.51 -2.75
C ALA A 617 18.62 14.25 -1.29
N MET A 618 19.90 14.42 -0.95
CA MET A 618 20.39 14.29 0.44
C MET A 618 19.70 15.28 1.38
N ASN A 619 19.64 16.56 1.00
CA ASN A 619 19.11 17.62 1.85
C ASN A 619 17.57 17.61 1.97
N LYS A 620 16.86 17.26 0.89
CA LYS A 620 15.39 17.32 0.85
C LYS A 620 14.73 15.99 1.21
N LEU A 621 15.33 14.88 0.80
CA LEU A 621 14.74 13.54 0.98
C LEU A 621 15.38 12.77 2.14
N GLY A 622 16.54 13.19 2.64
CA GLY A 622 17.35 12.39 3.57
C GLY A 622 17.97 11.16 2.90
N TRP A 623 18.02 11.12 1.57
CA TRP A 623 18.53 9.99 0.80
C TRP A 623 20.06 10.00 0.75
N ILE A 624 20.71 8.87 1.00
CA ILE A 624 22.17 8.74 0.95
C ILE A 624 22.54 7.40 0.28
N PRO A 625 23.47 7.37 -0.69
CA PRO A 625 23.98 6.13 -1.26
C PRO A 625 24.81 5.38 -0.21
N LYS A 626 24.49 4.11 0.05
CA LYS A 626 25.04 3.34 1.17
C LYS A 626 26.20 2.46 0.74
N LYS A 627 26.16 1.91 -0.48
CA LYS A 627 27.17 0.96 -0.96
C LYS A 627 28.25 1.65 -1.80
N GLN A 628 29.52 1.42 -1.46
CA GLN A 628 30.66 1.91 -2.25
C GLN A 628 30.90 1.01 -3.48
N PHE A 629 31.53 1.57 -4.52
CA PHE A 629 31.76 0.88 -5.79
C PHE A 629 32.54 -0.45 -5.64
N SER A 630 33.63 -0.46 -4.86
CA SER A 630 34.42 -1.67 -4.62
C SER A 630 33.63 -2.79 -3.92
N ASP A 631 32.76 -2.43 -2.97
CA ASP A 631 31.86 -3.38 -2.29
C ASP A 631 30.77 -3.91 -3.22
N LEU A 632 30.32 -3.07 -4.16
CA LEU A 632 29.36 -3.45 -5.19
C LEU A 632 29.97 -4.45 -6.19
N VAL A 633 31.17 -4.18 -6.71
CA VAL A 633 31.91 -5.12 -7.57
C VAL A 633 32.11 -6.46 -6.86
N LYS A 634 32.56 -6.43 -5.60
CA LYS A 634 32.71 -7.63 -4.78
C LYS A 634 31.41 -8.41 -4.61
N LEU A 635 30.30 -7.72 -4.36
CA LEU A 635 28.98 -8.34 -4.23
C LEU A 635 28.58 -9.05 -5.53
N MET A 636 28.76 -8.40 -6.67
CA MET A 636 28.40 -8.95 -7.99
C MET A 636 29.25 -10.16 -8.34
N VAL A 637 30.59 -10.08 -8.27
CA VAL A 637 31.46 -11.23 -8.56
C VAL A 637 31.15 -12.41 -7.64
N LYS A 638 30.94 -12.15 -6.34
CA LYS A 638 30.57 -13.20 -5.38
C LYS A 638 29.25 -13.86 -5.75
N HIS A 639 28.27 -13.09 -6.20
CA HIS A 639 26.98 -13.62 -6.63
C HIS A 639 27.14 -14.53 -7.85
N GLU A 640 27.89 -14.11 -8.87
CA GLU A 640 28.14 -14.94 -10.07
C GLU A 640 28.80 -16.27 -9.73
N PHE A 641 29.77 -16.24 -8.81
CA PHE A 641 30.39 -17.46 -8.32
C PHE A 641 29.41 -18.40 -7.61
N GLN A 642 28.42 -17.86 -6.89
CA GLN A 642 27.39 -18.65 -6.23
C GLN A 642 26.39 -19.24 -7.24
N VAL A 643 26.05 -18.48 -8.29
CA VAL A 643 25.16 -18.94 -9.36
C VAL A 643 25.83 -20.06 -10.16
N LEU A 644 27.07 -19.89 -10.58
CA LEU A 644 27.83 -20.87 -11.38
C LEU A 644 28.18 -22.16 -10.62
N LYS A 645 28.11 -22.15 -9.29
CA LYS A 645 28.33 -23.34 -8.45
C LYS A 645 27.09 -24.19 -8.25
N ARG A 646 25.90 -23.63 -8.47
CA ARG A 646 24.62 -24.37 -8.40
C ARG A 646 24.39 -25.08 -9.72
#